data_AF-A0AA41XJT4-F1
#
_entry.id   AF-A0AA41XJT4-F1
#
_cell.length_a   1.000
_cell.length_b   1.000
_cell.length_c   1.000
_cell.angle_alpha   90.00
_cell.angle_beta   90.00
_cell.angle_gamma   90.00
#
_symmetry.space_group_name_H-M   'P 1'
#
loop_
_entity.id
_entity.type
_entity.pdbx_description
1 polymer ?
#
loop_
_entity_poly.entity_id
_entity_poly.type
_entity_poly.pdbx_seq_one_letter_code
_entity_poly.pdbx_strand_id
1 'polypeptide(L)'
;MRRAAHRAPAVSPSRVRRAAGPLLLVLATIVLLGPLFSAPSLAAAAAPATSETPAPQPEPAPDDAPTSGPDLTAPPTTPPPPAPAPEPASAVITSPADGVLLDGATTVAGTAEPGSSVQIKLGGSAEPVCIDTADASGAFACDVSGLASSPATTVRVVALSTGAEPTEASVTVRVLTAPVVSGGPRGSLTNGVVLGSAYPGASVTAVAGAFECTATADASGAWTCPLGGGITDGEHLVSAAQSTSWSGGASAVSPAVAVQVDATVPSAPALQSPAGPGTLPATGAVFSGLGEDGARVSVFAGAHVLCETVVAGGSWSCQAGTVPAGSYNVAVLQQDAAGNVSVQSGALVMTFSGSVPSPGATPGAAPQPGPTATSPGSAAPVPGTEGGDASDAPGSGSGSEAGSGTGSGSGGRPGDGSTGPGAVAPMPDGWADGTPFSASLQPAFGSAAAPLWWVALVMAGAALLLLVLPARLLEKALRGPRGTAAAVAPDPGRPARSSAASALGRLTGRNRSREEFERAPDVRVSPWVSRAATLLASAAIVTLSGPVTGEPAYLRLYLAVVAAVVVVNVAATVLPAVIARAAFGIRSTPRLRPALLLVSVAFALVSRMAGIEPALVFGLVAALVLAAPAASARSERATLGRLATVQLLVLLLVGGAAWVAAGLITGLAGDGAPGFWVVAASELLHTIVLAALGSASLLLVPVARTSGRRILDWSPALWLLLAIVSFSSLTMLFVPSLAATAAAGGVLPLALVALGFAALCVSVWVWQRFVAAATDDD
;
A
#
# COMPACT_ATOMS: atom_id res chain seq x y z
N MET A 1 -24.85 3.35 72.48
CA MET A 1 -23.45 3.67 72.15
C MET A 1 -23.24 3.63 70.64
N ARG A 2 -22.14 4.21 70.13
CA ARG A 2 -21.97 4.63 68.73
C ARG A 2 -21.72 3.45 67.76
N ARG A 3 -22.32 3.49 66.55
CA ARG A 3 -21.69 2.94 65.33
C ARG A 3 -20.98 4.08 64.61
N ALA A 4 -19.67 3.97 64.43
CA ALA A 4 -18.89 4.94 63.67
C ALA A 4 -18.99 4.63 62.16
N ALA A 5 -19.47 5.60 61.37
CA ALA A 5 -19.43 5.50 59.92
C ALA A 5 -18.17 6.20 59.40
N HIS A 6 -17.23 5.44 58.83
CA HIS A 6 -16.12 6.03 58.08
C HIS A 6 -16.66 6.67 56.79
N ARG A 7 -16.72 8.01 56.76
CA ARG A 7 -16.88 8.76 55.51
C ARG A 7 -15.57 8.69 54.72
N ALA A 8 -15.59 8.04 53.56
CA ALA A 8 -14.61 8.31 52.51
C ALA A 8 -14.79 9.76 52.01
N PRO A 9 -13.72 10.48 51.63
CA PRO A 9 -13.82 11.88 51.21
C PRO A 9 -14.54 11.99 49.85
N ALA A 10 -15.68 12.66 49.84
CA ALA A 10 -16.41 12.97 48.62
C ALA A 10 -15.64 14.03 47.80
N VAL A 11 -14.98 13.60 46.72
CA VAL A 11 -14.33 14.52 45.77
C VAL A 11 -15.41 15.41 45.15
N SER A 12 -15.31 16.72 45.38
CA SER A 12 -16.34 17.68 44.96
C SER A 12 -16.47 17.75 43.43
N PRO A 13 -17.69 17.63 42.85
CA PRO A 13 -17.89 17.61 41.39
C PRO A 13 -17.61 18.97 40.69
N SER A 14 -17.26 20.01 41.45
CA SER A 14 -16.92 21.35 40.94
C SER A 14 -15.56 21.43 40.24
N ARG A 15 -14.55 20.66 40.66
CA ARG A 15 -13.21 20.68 40.03
C ARG A 15 -13.21 20.06 38.62
N VAL A 16 -13.93 18.95 38.43
CA VAL A 16 -14.01 18.24 37.13
C VAL A 16 -14.63 19.11 36.03
N ARG A 17 -15.65 19.93 36.37
CA ARG A 17 -16.31 20.81 35.39
C ARG A 17 -15.40 21.91 34.80
N ARG A 18 -14.30 22.31 35.45
CA ARG A 18 -13.38 23.35 34.94
C ARG A 18 -12.29 22.80 34.01
N ALA A 19 -11.95 21.50 34.09
CA ALA A 19 -10.92 20.88 33.24
C ALA A 19 -11.43 20.36 31.88
N ALA A 20 -12.75 20.29 31.70
CA ALA A 20 -13.38 19.63 30.55
C ALA A 20 -13.22 20.41 29.22
N GLY A 21 -13.22 21.75 29.27
CA GLY A 21 -12.93 22.62 28.12
C GLY A 21 -11.47 22.55 27.66
N PRO A 22 -10.48 22.80 28.54
CA PRO A 22 -9.07 22.76 28.13
C PRO A 22 -8.60 21.38 27.64
N LEU A 23 -9.17 20.25 28.09
CA LEU A 23 -8.82 18.95 27.52
C LEU A 23 -9.21 18.82 26.03
N LEU A 24 -10.41 19.28 25.65
CA LEU A 24 -10.83 19.31 24.24
C LEU A 24 -9.98 20.29 23.42
N LEU A 25 -9.59 21.42 24.02
CA LEU A 25 -8.66 22.35 23.40
C LEU A 25 -7.30 21.69 23.14
N VAL A 26 -6.71 21.01 24.15
CA VAL A 26 -5.41 20.33 24.05
C VAL A 26 -5.44 19.20 23.02
N LEU A 27 -6.48 18.37 23.00
CA LEU A 27 -6.61 17.31 22.00
C LEU A 27 -6.77 17.90 20.59
N ALA A 28 -7.53 18.99 20.43
CA ALA A 28 -7.69 19.68 19.16
C ALA A 28 -6.41 20.40 18.72
N THR A 29 -5.63 21.00 19.63
CA THR A 29 -4.34 21.62 19.29
C THR A 29 -3.29 20.58 18.93
N ILE A 30 -3.23 19.41 19.59
CA ILE A 30 -2.32 18.34 19.15
C ILE A 30 -2.69 17.86 17.72
N VAL A 31 -3.99 17.75 17.41
CA VAL A 31 -4.46 17.41 16.06
C VAL A 31 -4.16 18.50 15.02
N LEU A 32 -4.23 19.80 15.38
CA LEU A 32 -3.94 20.91 14.45
C LEU A 32 -2.44 21.23 14.31
N LEU A 33 -1.67 21.10 15.38
CA LEU A 33 -0.30 21.59 15.50
C LEU A 33 0.73 20.46 15.52
N GLY A 34 0.34 19.20 15.75
CA GLY A 34 1.20 18.03 15.51
C GLY A 34 1.85 18.06 14.12
N PRO A 35 1.13 18.46 13.04
CA PRO A 35 1.70 18.68 11.72
C PRO A 35 2.74 19.80 11.58
N LEU A 36 2.80 20.73 12.54
CA LEU A 36 3.58 21.95 12.46
C LEU A 36 4.74 21.99 13.48
N PHE A 37 4.69 21.17 14.53
CA PHE A 37 5.68 21.18 15.62
C PHE A 37 6.87 20.23 15.43
N SER A 38 6.93 19.50 14.31
CA SER A 38 8.10 18.70 13.91
C SER A 38 8.82 19.34 12.72
N ALA A 39 9.16 20.63 12.87
CA ALA A 39 10.22 21.26 12.08
C ALA A 39 11.55 20.54 12.36
N PRO A 40 12.52 20.53 11.43
CA PRO A 40 13.70 19.67 11.53
C PRO A 40 14.52 19.99 12.79
N SER A 41 15.16 18.94 13.33
CA SER A 41 16.31 19.09 14.22
C SER A 41 17.31 20.07 13.63
N LEU A 42 17.86 20.97 14.46
CA LEU A 42 18.79 22.01 14.01
C LEU A 42 20.05 21.42 13.35
N ALA A 43 20.03 21.28 12.03
CA ALA A 43 21.19 21.53 11.19
C ALA A 43 21.22 23.04 10.89
N ALA A 44 22.38 23.67 11.04
CA ALA A 44 22.49 25.12 10.97
C ALA A 44 22.13 25.65 9.57
N ALA A 45 21.10 26.49 9.49
CA ALA A 45 20.77 27.22 8.28
C ALA A 45 21.76 28.37 8.07
N ALA A 46 22.78 28.16 7.23
CA ALA A 46 23.47 29.26 6.59
C ALA A 46 22.52 29.89 5.55
N ALA A 47 22.15 31.15 5.75
CA ALA A 47 21.27 31.86 4.83
C ALA A 47 22.00 32.20 3.51
N PRO A 48 21.31 32.28 2.37
CA PRO A 48 21.91 32.70 1.12
C PRO A 48 22.22 34.20 1.17
N ALA A 49 23.49 34.57 0.92
CA ALA A 49 23.86 35.95 0.69
C ALA A 49 23.40 36.38 -0.71
N THR A 50 22.55 37.39 -0.78
CA THR A 50 22.20 38.07 -2.03
C THR A 50 23.36 38.98 -2.45
N SER A 51 24.04 38.65 -3.55
CA SER A 51 25.03 39.53 -4.16
C SER A 51 24.35 40.67 -4.93
N GLU A 52 24.35 41.88 -4.38
CA GLU A 52 24.10 43.10 -5.15
C GLU A 52 25.32 43.44 -6.02
N THR A 53 25.06 43.81 -7.27
CA THR A 53 26.07 44.26 -8.24
C THR A 53 26.37 45.75 -8.09
N PRO A 54 27.62 46.18 -7.83
CA PRO A 54 28.06 47.54 -8.08
C PRO A 54 28.44 47.73 -9.56
N ALA A 55 28.04 48.84 -10.16
CA ALA A 55 28.33 49.17 -11.55
C ALA A 55 29.80 49.61 -11.78
N PRO A 56 30.35 49.48 -12.99
CA PRO A 56 31.73 49.88 -13.30
C PRO A 56 31.88 51.40 -13.43
N GLN A 57 33.00 51.95 -12.95
CA GLN A 57 33.49 53.28 -13.33
C GLN A 57 34.54 53.18 -14.45
N PRO A 58 34.62 54.19 -15.34
CA PRO A 58 35.43 54.11 -16.55
C PRO A 58 36.90 54.54 -16.37
N GLU A 59 37.74 53.95 -17.19
CA GLU A 59 39.17 54.22 -17.39
C GLU A 59 39.39 55.47 -18.29
N PRO A 60 40.36 56.35 -17.98
CA PRO A 60 40.79 57.41 -18.89
C PRO A 60 42.00 56.98 -19.73
N ALA A 61 42.01 57.34 -21.02
CA ALA A 61 43.08 57.02 -21.96
C ALA A 61 44.36 57.86 -21.75
N PRO A 62 45.54 57.38 -22.22
CA PRO A 62 46.77 58.16 -22.24
C PRO A 62 47.01 58.83 -23.61
N ASP A 63 47.41 60.10 -23.60
CA ASP A 63 47.99 60.80 -24.77
C ASP A 63 49.49 61.08 -24.53
N ASP A 64 50.26 60.77 -25.58
CA ASP A 64 51.57 61.29 -26.04
C ASP A 64 52.71 61.75 -25.10
N ALA A 65 53.92 61.32 -25.50
CA ALA A 65 55.25 61.82 -25.08
C ALA A 65 55.61 63.12 -25.87
N PRO A 66 56.82 63.78 -25.78
CA PRO A 66 58.16 63.18 -25.58
C PRO A 66 59.27 64.03 -24.87
N THR A 67 60.47 63.43 -24.73
CA THR A 67 61.83 64.07 -24.60
C THR A 67 62.14 64.94 -23.35
N SER A 68 63.38 65.07 -22.84
CA SER A 68 64.72 64.50 -23.13
C SER A 68 65.72 64.85 -21.99
N GLY A 69 66.88 64.16 -21.90
CA GLY A 69 68.07 64.66 -21.16
C GLY A 69 68.72 63.69 -20.13
N PRO A 70 70.05 63.46 -20.16
CA PRO A 70 70.74 62.52 -19.27
C PRO A 70 71.62 63.19 -18.19
N ASP A 71 71.97 62.47 -17.10
CA ASP A 71 73.38 62.32 -16.69
C ASP A 71 73.62 61.15 -15.70
N LEU A 72 74.90 60.83 -15.48
CA LEU A 72 75.45 59.68 -14.76
C LEU A 72 75.81 60.00 -13.29
N THR A 73 75.55 59.08 -12.36
CA THR A 73 76.53 58.63 -11.33
C THR A 73 75.94 57.52 -10.44
N ALA A 74 76.75 56.50 -10.13
CA ALA A 74 76.43 55.44 -9.16
C ALA A 74 77.39 55.48 -7.96
N PRO A 75 76.92 55.09 -6.77
CA PRO A 75 77.64 54.13 -5.93
C PRO A 75 76.73 52.98 -5.42
N PRO A 76 77.27 51.92 -4.79
CA PRO A 76 76.75 50.57 -5.03
C PRO A 76 75.83 49.94 -3.96
N THR A 77 75.02 48.99 -4.46
CA THR A 77 74.57 47.72 -3.84
C THR A 77 73.82 47.74 -2.50
N THR A 78 72.52 47.42 -2.60
CA THR A 78 71.90 46.38 -1.75
C THR A 78 71.24 45.37 -2.70
N PRO A 79 71.41 44.04 -2.54
CA PRO A 79 70.68 43.09 -3.38
C PRO A 79 69.18 43.15 -3.06
N PRO A 80 68.28 43.03 -4.06
CA PRO A 80 66.86 42.92 -3.80
C PRO A 80 66.56 41.62 -3.02
N PRO A 81 65.51 41.58 -2.18
CA PRO A 81 65.08 40.34 -1.56
C PRO A 81 64.72 39.30 -2.65
N PRO A 82 64.90 38.00 -2.40
CA PRO A 82 64.49 36.98 -3.34
C PRO A 82 63.00 37.14 -3.66
N ALA A 83 62.64 36.95 -4.94
CA ALA A 83 61.25 36.96 -5.36
C ALA A 83 60.44 35.96 -4.51
N PRO A 84 59.17 36.27 -4.16
CA PRO A 84 58.32 35.30 -3.48
C PRO A 84 58.27 34.01 -4.29
N ALA A 85 58.36 32.87 -3.60
CA ALA A 85 58.27 31.56 -4.24
C ALA A 85 56.95 31.45 -5.01
N PRO A 86 56.91 30.71 -6.14
CA PRO A 86 55.67 30.48 -6.85
C PRO A 86 54.63 29.87 -5.91
N GLU A 87 53.42 30.42 -5.94
CA GLU A 87 52.28 29.96 -5.14
C GLU A 87 51.95 28.50 -5.54
N PRO A 88 51.68 27.59 -4.57
CA PRO A 88 51.47 26.18 -4.86
C PRO A 88 50.29 25.97 -5.81
N ALA A 89 50.49 25.15 -6.83
CA ALA A 89 49.47 24.87 -7.84
C ALA A 89 48.29 24.11 -7.22
N SER A 90 47.16 24.80 -7.10
CA SER A 90 45.91 24.21 -6.58
C SER A 90 45.40 23.08 -7.48
N ALA A 91 44.84 22.04 -6.88
CA ALA A 91 44.18 20.97 -7.60
C ALA A 91 43.04 21.50 -8.50
N VAL A 92 42.92 20.97 -9.71
CA VAL A 92 41.84 21.25 -10.68
C VAL A 92 41.40 19.94 -11.33
N ILE A 93 40.09 19.77 -11.52
CA ILE A 93 39.50 18.64 -12.26
C ILE A 93 39.19 19.12 -13.69
N THR A 94 39.70 18.44 -14.71
CA THR A 94 39.43 18.71 -16.13
C THR A 94 38.47 17.67 -16.75
N SER A 95 38.38 16.48 -16.16
CA SER A 95 37.39 15.44 -16.48
C SER A 95 36.99 14.71 -15.19
N PRO A 96 35.71 14.32 -15.01
CA PRO A 96 34.55 14.67 -15.81
C PRO A 96 34.15 16.15 -15.68
N ALA A 97 33.40 16.67 -16.66
CA ALA A 97 32.80 17.99 -16.59
C ALA A 97 31.66 18.06 -15.56
N ASP A 98 31.48 19.21 -14.91
CA ASP A 98 30.40 19.41 -13.95
C ASP A 98 29.02 19.23 -14.60
N GLY A 99 28.12 18.51 -13.92
CA GLY A 99 26.78 18.21 -14.42
C GLY A 99 26.70 17.24 -15.60
N VAL A 100 27.76 16.52 -15.98
CA VAL A 100 27.67 15.47 -17.02
C VAL A 100 26.87 14.25 -16.54
N LEU A 101 26.24 13.53 -17.47
CA LEU A 101 25.62 12.21 -17.21
C LEU A 101 26.64 11.10 -17.55
N LEU A 102 26.86 10.19 -16.62
CA LEU A 102 27.72 9.01 -16.74
C LEU A 102 26.89 7.72 -16.74
N ASP A 103 27.44 6.67 -17.34
CA ASP A 103 26.81 5.34 -17.49
C ASP A 103 27.28 4.31 -16.44
N GLY A 104 28.11 4.73 -15.48
CA GLY A 104 28.66 3.89 -14.41
C GLY A 104 30.19 3.89 -14.32
N ALA A 105 30.88 4.51 -15.28
CA ALA A 105 32.32 4.72 -15.26
C ALA A 105 32.73 6.12 -15.76
N THR A 106 33.94 6.57 -15.41
CA THR A 106 34.56 7.80 -15.92
C THR A 106 36.05 7.83 -15.61
N THR A 107 36.85 8.49 -16.46
CA THR A 107 38.24 8.85 -16.13
C THR A 107 38.26 10.21 -15.43
N VAL A 108 38.66 10.23 -14.17
CA VAL A 108 38.87 11.46 -13.40
C VAL A 108 40.29 11.94 -13.68
N ALA A 109 40.42 13.08 -14.34
CA ALA A 109 41.69 13.66 -14.75
C ALA A 109 41.75 15.15 -14.40
N GLY A 110 42.97 15.67 -14.27
CA GLY A 110 43.18 17.04 -13.83
C GLY A 110 44.64 17.42 -13.67
N THR A 111 44.87 18.51 -12.94
CA THR A 111 46.20 19.02 -12.60
C THR A 111 46.32 19.26 -11.10
N ALA A 112 47.50 18.99 -10.54
CA ALA A 112 47.90 19.30 -9.16
C ALA A 112 49.40 19.65 -9.13
N GLU A 113 49.95 19.95 -7.94
CA GLU A 113 51.38 20.19 -7.78
C GLU A 113 52.21 18.94 -8.21
N PRO A 114 53.24 19.07 -9.07
CA PRO A 114 54.05 17.94 -9.52
C PRO A 114 54.64 17.10 -8.37
N GLY A 115 54.46 15.78 -8.42
CA GLY A 115 54.89 14.85 -7.37
C GLY A 115 53.97 14.77 -6.15
N SER A 116 52.87 15.52 -6.09
CA SER A 116 51.85 15.38 -5.04
C SER A 116 51.05 14.08 -5.18
N SER A 117 50.62 13.52 -4.05
CA SER A 117 49.71 12.36 -4.05
C SER A 117 48.27 12.83 -4.21
N VAL A 118 47.59 12.34 -5.24
CA VAL A 118 46.24 12.76 -5.61
C VAL A 118 45.24 11.68 -5.19
N GLN A 119 44.35 12.01 -4.25
CA GLN A 119 43.29 11.12 -3.77
C GLN A 119 41.95 11.50 -4.39
N ILE A 120 41.34 10.58 -5.14
CA ILE A 120 40.00 10.73 -5.73
C ILE A 120 38.98 10.05 -4.81
N LYS A 121 37.98 10.81 -4.35
CA LYS A 121 36.92 10.38 -3.42
C LYS A 121 35.56 10.59 -4.05
N LEU A 122 34.61 9.70 -3.78
CA LEU A 122 33.24 9.77 -4.30
C LEU A 122 32.25 10.06 -3.18
N GLY A 123 31.30 10.95 -3.44
CA GLY A 123 30.34 11.44 -2.47
C GLY A 123 31.03 12.03 -1.23
N GLY A 124 30.51 11.70 -0.05
CA GLY A 124 31.10 12.06 1.24
C GLY A 124 32.11 11.05 1.81
N SER A 125 32.67 10.14 0.99
CA SER A 125 33.60 9.12 1.49
C SER A 125 34.92 9.72 1.99
N ALA A 126 35.40 9.22 3.12
CA ALA A 126 36.73 9.52 3.63
C ALA A 126 37.81 8.70 2.88
N GLU A 127 37.47 7.50 2.45
CA GLU A 127 38.33 6.59 1.69
C GLU A 127 38.46 7.03 0.23
N PRO A 128 39.67 7.00 -0.36
CA PRO A 128 39.87 7.20 -1.78
C PRO A 128 39.44 5.98 -2.59
N VAL A 129 38.69 6.22 -3.67
CA VAL A 129 38.33 5.22 -4.68
C VAL A 129 39.51 5.00 -5.64
N CYS A 130 40.37 6.02 -5.81
CA CYS A 130 41.66 5.89 -6.46
C CYS A 130 42.71 6.81 -5.82
N ILE A 131 43.97 6.40 -5.86
CA ILE A 131 45.14 7.22 -5.51
C ILE A 131 46.08 7.21 -6.71
N ASP A 132 46.43 8.39 -7.19
CA ASP A 132 47.41 8.62 -8.26
C ASP A 132 48.53 9.56 -7.77
N THR A 133 49.55 9.81 -8.58
CA THR A 133 50.61 10.80 -8.31
C THR A 133 50.72 11.77 -9.47
N ALA A 134 50.64 13.07 -9.20
CA ALA A 134 50.78 14.09 -10.24
C ALA A 134 52.17 14.00 -10.90
N ASP A 135 52.21 13.94 -12.23
CA ASP A 135 53.44 13.75 -12.98
C ASP A 135 54.33 15.01 -13.00
N ALA A 136 55.45 14.98 -13.75
CA ALA A 136 56.36 16.11 -13.86
C ALA A 136 55.75 17.36 -14.54
N SER A 137 54.61 17.24 -15.21
CA SER A 137 53.80 18.34 -15.75
C SER A 137 52.67 18.76 -14.81
N GLY A 138 52.47 18.05 -13.70
CA GLY A 138 51.38 18.23 -12.75
C GLY A 138 50.10 17.47 -13.13
N ALA A 139 50.09 16.67 -14.20
CA ALA A 139 48.91 15.96 -14.66
C ALA A 139 48.67 14.69 -13.83
N PHE A 140 47.39 14.36 -13.58
CA PHE A 140 46.95 13.10 -12.99
C PHE A 140 45.75 12.54 -13.76
N ALA A 141 45.56 11.22 -13.76
CA ALA A 141 44.41 10.56 -14.38
C ALA A 141 44.15 9.18 -13.77
N CYS A 142 42.92 8.92 -13.35
CA CYS A 142 42.51 7.58 -12.91
C CYS A 142 41.12 7.19 -13.38
N ASP A 143 40.99 5.93 -13.81
CA ASP A 143 39.73 5.33 -14.21
C ASP A 143 38.92 4.89 -12.99
N VAL A 144 37.70 5.41 -12.89
CA VAL A 144 36.75 5.12 -11.82
C VAL A 144 35.56 4.37 -12.43
N SER A 145 35.20 3.22 -11.85
CA SER A 145 34.12 2.36 -12.33
C SER A 145 33.24 1.88 -11.18
N GLY A 146 32.06 1.35 -11.50
CA GLY A 146 31.10 0.91 -10.50
C GLY A 146 30.37 2.07 -9.79
N LEU A 147 30.28 3.25 -10.43
CA LEU A 147 29.47 4.34 -9.90
C LEU A 147 27.99 3.92 -9.89
N ALA A 148 27.36 3.95 -8.72
CA ALA A 148 25.93 3.68 -8.59
C ALA A 148 25.09 4.80 -9.22
N SER A 149 23.92 4.43 -9.77
CA SER A 149 22.98 5.40 -10.34
C SER A 149 22.50 6.41 -9.29
N SER A 150 22.68 7.70 -9.55
CA SER A 150 22.35 8.79 -8.62
C SER A 150 22.11 10.12 -9.36
N PRO A 151 21.13 10.94 -8.91
CA PRO A 151 20.90 12.29 -9.42
C PRO A 151 22.03 13.28 -9.08
N ALA A 152 22.90 12.95 -8.12
CA ALA A 152 24.07 13.75 -7.76
C ALA A 152 25.14 12.87 -7.10
N THR A 153 26.31 12.78 -7.74
CA THR A 153 27.52 12.15 -7.19
C THR A 153 28.63 13.19 -7.21
N THR A 154 29.12 13.60 -6.04
CA THR A 154 30.28 14.48 -5.95
C THR A 154 31.54 13.68 -6.23
N VAL A 155 32.37 14.13 -7.16
CA VAL A 155 33.75 13.65 -7.35
C VAL A 155 34.65 14.69 -6.71
N ARG A 156 35.40 14.32 -5.68
CA ARG A 156 36.32 15.21 -4.95
C ARG A 156 37.75 14.72 -5.09
N VAL A 157 38.63 15.62 -5.49
CA VAL A 157 40.08 15.39 -5.57
C VAL A 157 40.73 16.12 -4.41
N VAL A 158 41.66 15.45 -3.72
CA VAL A 158 42.51 16.00 -2.66
C VAL A 158 43.97 15.74 -3.03
N ALA A 159 44.73 16.80 -3.29
CA ALA A 159 46.16 16.70 -3.56
C ALA A 159 46.97 16.96 -2.28
N LEU A 160 47.93 16.07 -2.00
CA LEU A 160 48.75 16.04 -0.79
C LEU A 160 50.22 16.22 -1.15
N SER A 161 50.78 17.38 -0.79
CA SER A 161 52.19 17.74 -1.00
C SER A 161 52.99 17.70 0.31
N THR A 162 54.28 17.37 0.24
CA THR A 162 55.12 17.28 1.45
C THR A 162 55.45 18.66 2.00
N GLY A 163 54.86 19.01 3.15
CA GLY A 163 55.14 20.27 3.85
C GLY A 163 54.23 21.45 3.47
N ALA A 164 53.15 21.19 2.72
CA ALA A 164 52.10 22.16 2.44
C ALA A 164 50.73 21.63 2.92
N GLU A 165 49.75 22.52 3.07
CA GLU A 165 48.36 22.15 3.33
C GLU A 165 47.74 21.48 2.08
N PRO A 166 46.80 20.52 2.23
CA PRO A 166 46.16 19.86 1.10
C PRO A 166 45.33 20.83 0.26
N THR A 167 45.38 20.68 -1.07
CA THR A 167 44.51 21.43 -1.99
C THR A 167 43.41 20.53 -2.54
N GLU A 168 42.23 21.11 -2.79
CA GLU A 168 41.02 20.33 -3.10
C GLU A 168 40.23 20.92 -4.27
N ALA A 169 39.64 20.03 -5.07
CA ALA A 169 38.69 20.36 -6.12
C ALA A 169 37.50 19.40 -6.08
N SER A 170 36.33 19.85 -6.53
CA SER A 170 35.16 18.98 -6.63
C SER A 170 34.24 19.34 -7.80
N VAL A 171 33.70 18.33 -8.48
CA VAL A 171 32.60 18.46 -9.45
C VAL A 171 31.43 17.58 -9.00
N THR A 172 30.21 17.86 -9.48
CA THR A 172 29.04 17.00 -9.27
C THR A 172 28.56 16.42 -10.59
N VAL A 173 28.60 15.10 -10.71
CA VAL A 173 28.11 14.37 -11.88
C VAL A 173 26.77 13.69 -11.60
N ARG A 174 26.02 13.37 -12.66
CA ARG A 174 24.84 12.50 -12.59
C ARG A 174 25.23 11.14 -13.13
N VAL A 175 24.68 10.07 -12.58
CA VAL A 175 25.01 8.70 -13.00
C VAL A 175 23.72 7.94 -13.26
N LEU A 176 23.55 7.35 -14.44
CA LEU A 176 22.43 6.45 -14.74
C LEU A 176 22.94 5.27 -15.57
N THR A 177 23.19 4.16 -14.89
CA THR A 177 23.62 2.89 -15.48
C THR A 177 22.53 2.32 -16.38
N ALA A 178 22.89 1.39 -17.27
CA ALA A 178 21.89 0.60 -18.00
C ALA A 178 20.95 -0.15 -17.02
N PRO A 179 19.68 -0.39 -17.40
CA PRO A 179 18.81 -1.29 -16.65
C PRO A 179 19.24 -2.74 -16.88
N VAL A 180 18.69 -3.67 -16.11
CA VAL A 180 18.87 -5.12 -16.27
C VAL A 180 17.56 -5.71 -16.80
N VAL A 181 17.65 -6.55 -17.83
CA VAL A 181 16.57 -7.46 -18.25
C VAL A 181 16.85 -8.82 -17.61
N SER A 182 15.83 -9.52 -17.09
CA SER A 182 16.01 -10.83 -16.43
C SER A 182 15.23 -11.98 -17.09
N GLY A 183 14.56 -11.71 -18.22
CA GLY A 183 13.71 -12.66 -18.93
C GLY A 183 12.22 -12.35 -18.73
N GLY A 184 11.39 -13.39 -18.66
CA GLY A 184 9.97 -13.27 -18.32
C GLY A 184 9.61 -13.85 -16.94
N PRO A 185 8.32 -13.80 -16.55
CA PRO A 185 7.84 -14.21 -15.22
C PRO A 185 8.13 -15.67 -14.82
N ARG A 186 8.47 -16.53 -15.78
CA ARG A 186 8.76 -17.97 -15.57
C ARG A 186 10.17 -18.36 -16.04
N GLY A 187 11.09 -17.40 -16.11
CA GLY A 187 12.45 -17.60 -16.63
C GLY A 187 12.54 -17.19 -18.11
N SER A 188 13.20 -18.01 -18.93
CA SER A 188 13.39 -17.69 -20.36
C SER A 188 12.12 -17.89 -21.20
N LEU A 189 11.20 -18.79 -20.81
CA LEU A 189 9.91 -18.97 -21.48
C LEU A 189 8.89 -17.93 -20.99
N THR A 190 8.18 -17.28 -21.91
CA THR A 190 7.22 -16.22 -21.57
C THR A 190 6.13 -16.03 -22.62
N ASN A 191 4.97 -15.52 -22.19
CA ASN A 191 3.88 -15.07 -23.05
C ASN A 191 4.07 -13.63 -23.58
N GLY A 192 5.31 -13.27 -23.94
CA GLY A 192 5.69 -11.92 -24.37
C GLY A 192 5.83 -10.90 -23.23
N VAL A 193 5.67 -11.29 -21.97
CA VAL A 193 5.96 -10.41 -20.82
C VAL A 193 7.43 -10.49 -20.45
N VAL A 194 8.10 -9.35 -20.33
CA VAL A 194 9.50 -9.25 -19.89
C VAL A 194 9.60 -8.44 -18.60
N LEU A 195 10.57 -8.78 -17.77
CA LEU A 195 10.83 -8.14 -16.48
C LEU A 195 12.31 -7.88 -16.25
N GLY A 196 12.61 -7.04 -15.26
CA GLY A 196 13.97 -6.76 -14.86
C GLY A 196 14.07 -5.74 -13.73
N SER A 197 15.25 -5.14 -13.59
CA SER A 197 15.52 -4.05 -12.63
C SER A 197 16.04 -2.78 -13.30
N ALA A 198 15.81 -1.64 -12.67
CA ALA A 198 16.19 -0.32 -13.13
C ALA A 198 16.28 0.64 -11.93
N TYR A 199 16.60 1.92 -12.16
CA TYR A 199 16.57 2.94 -11.13
C TYR A 199 15.11 3.16 -10.66
N PRO A 200 14.81 3.24 -9.35
CA PRO A 200 13.44 3.38 -8.86
C PRO A 200 12.70 4.59 -9.45
N GLY A 201 11.50 4.36 -9.98
CA GLY A 201 10.69 5.37 -10.67
C GLY A 201 11.18 5.77 -12.07
N ALA A 202 12.21 5.11 -12.63
CA ALA A 202 12.64 5.36 -14.00
C ALA A 202 11.63 4.83 -15.03
N SER A 203 11.53 5.52 -16.17
CA SER A 203 10.83 5.00 -17.35
C SER A 203 11.78 4.09 -18.11
N VAL A 204 11.44 2.81 -18.18
CA VAL A 204 12.20 1.76 -18.88
C VAL A 204 11.51 1.43 -20.19
N THR A 205 12.24 1.50 -21.29
CA THR A 205 11.79 1.04 -22.61
C THR A 205 12.54 -0.23 -22.96
N ALA A 206 11.79 -1.33 -23.14
CA ALA A 206 12.32 -2.64 -23.52
C ALA A 206 11.97 -2.92 -24.98
N VAL A 207 12.94 -3.45 -25.74
CA VAL A 207 12.86 -3.66 -27.19
C VAL A 207 13.34 -5.08 -27.53
N ALA A 208 12.54 -5.75 -28.35
CA ALA A 208 12.77 -7.07 -28.94
C ALA A 208 12.61 -6.97 -30.47
N GLY A 209 13.70 -6.61 -31.16
CA GLY A 209 13.66 -6.36 -32.60
C GLY A 209 12.74 -5.19 -32.98
N ALA A 210 11.58 -5.49 -33.57
CA ALA A 210 10.55 -4.51 -33.94
C ALA A 210 9.43 -4.36 -32.88
N PHE A 211 9.43 -5.21 -31.85
CA PHE A 211 8.47 -5.16 -30.75
C PHE A 211 9.05 -4.32 -29.61
N GLU A 212 8.26 -3.39 -29.07
CA GLU A 212 8.66 -2.55 -27.95
C GLU A 212 7.57 -2.47 -26.88
N CYS A 213 7.96 -2.11 -25.67
CA CYS A 213 7.06 -1.69 -24.62
C CYS A 213 7.77 -0.70 -23.67
N THR A 214 6.99 0.10 -22.96
CA THR A 214 7.50 1.01 -21.92
C THR A 214 6.81 0.73 -20.60
N ALA A 215 7.59 0.59 -19.53
CA ALA A 215 7.15 0.40 -18.16
C ALA A 215 7.80 1.44 -17.24
N THR A 216 7.25 1.62 -16.04
CA THR A 216 7.90 2.40 -14.98
C THR A 216 8.40 1.43 -13.92
N ALA A 217 9.66 1.59 -13.51
CA ALA A 217 10.23 0.83 -12.40
C ALA A 217 9.59 1.26 -11.07
N ASP A 218 9.24 0.29 -10.23
CA ASP A 218 8.66 0.55 -8.92
C ASP A 218 9.71 1.09 -7.91
N ALA A 219 9.32 1.22 -6.63
CA ALA A 219 10.20 1.71 -5.58
C ALA A 219 11.39 0.79 -5.25
N SER A 220 11.31 -0.50 -5.61
CA SER A 220 12.42 -1.46 -5.52
C SER A 220 13.32 -1.46 -6.75
N GLY A 221 12.92 -0.74 -7.81
CA GLY A 221 13.56 -0.76 -9.12
C GLY A 221 13.06 -1.89 -10.03
N ALA A 222 12.16 -2.76 -9.56
CA ALA A 222 11.58 -3.82 -10.38
C ALA A 222 10.64 -3.25 -11.44
N TRP A 223 10.66 -3.82 -12.65
CA TRP A 223 9.74 -3.46 -13.74
C TRP A 223 9.25 -4.70 -14.47
N THR A 224 8.04 -4.62 -15.03
CA THR A 224 7.41 -5.64 -15.85
C THR A 224 6.70 -4.99 -17.02
N CYS A 225 6.80 -5.58 -18.21
CA CYS A 225 6.49 -4.93 -19.48
C CYS A 225 6.00 -5.97 -20.50
N PRO A 226 4.71 -5.96 -20.91
CA PRO A 226 4.23 -6.80 -21.99
C PRO A 226 4.69 -6.23 -23.34
N LEU A 227 5.47 -6.99 -24.10
CA LEU A 227 5.92 -6.59 -25.43
C LEU A 227 4.71 -6.43 -26.36
N GLY A 228 4.59 -5.24 -26.97
CA GLY A 228 3.45 -4.88 -27.80
C GLY A 228 3.53 -5.45 -29.22
N GLY A 229 2.62 -4.97 -30.09
CA GLY A 229 2.72 -5.17 -31.54
C GLY A 229 2.31 -6.55 -32.07
N GLY A 230 1.77 -7.44 -31.23
CA GLY A 230 1.41 -8.80 -31.63
C GLY A 230 2.65 -9.68 -31.82
N ILE A 231 3.50 -9.70 -30.80
CA ILE A 231 4.71 -10.52 -30.76
C ILE A 231 4.39 -11.99 -31.07
N THR A 232 5.24 -12.61 -31.90
CA THR A 232 5.06 -13.96 -32.41
C THR A 232 5.92 -14.96 -31.65
N ASP A 233 5.51 -16.23 -31.67
CA ASP A 233 6.25 -17.33 -31.06
C ASP A 233 7.70 -17.45 -31.60
N GLY A 234 8.62 -17.92 -30.76
CA GLY A 234 10.03 -18.13 -31.07
C GLY A 234 11.00 -17.34 -30.19
N GLU A 235 12.28 -17.35 -30.58
CA GLU A 235 13.34 -16.67 -29.81
C GLU A 235 13.41 -15.17 -30.11
N HIS A 236 13.44 -14.36 -29.06
CA HIS A 236 13.62 -12.91 -29.16
C HIS A 236 14.76 -12.44 -28.25
N LEU A 237 15.58 -11.52 -28.76
CA LEU A 237 16.63 -10.85 -27.99
C LEU A 237 16.10 -9.53 -27.43
N VAL A 238 15.91 -9.47 -26.12
CA VAL A 238 15.34 -8.33 -25.40
C VAL A 238 16.45 -7.48 -24.81
N SER A 239 16.45 -6.19 -25.10
CA SER A 239 17.34 -5.20 -24.46
C SER A 239 16.49 -4.04 -23.92
N ALA A 240 17.01 -3.28 -22.95
CA ALA A 240 16.29 -2.16 -22.36
C ALA A 240 17.18 -0.94 -22.12
N ALA A 241 16.58 0.25 -22.18
CA ALA A 241 17.18 1.50 -21.75
C ALA A 241 16.24 2.20 -20.76
N GLN A 242 16.78 3.04 -19.88
CA GLN A 242 16.00 3.75 -18.87
C GLN A 242 16.23 5.26 -18.88
N SER A 243 15.26 6.04 -18.41
CA SER A 243 15.36 7.48 -18.27
C SER A 243 14.69 7.97 -16.99
N THR A 244 15.18 9.09 -16.43
CA THR A 244 14.62 9.72 -15.23
C THR A 244 14.36 11.20 -15.49
N SER A 245 13.62 11.85 -14.59
CA SER A 245 13.37 13.30 -14.67
C SER A 245 14.63 14.16 -14.51
N TRP A 246 15.72 13.59 -14.00
CA TRP A 246 16.99 14.28 -13.73
C TRP A 246 18.13 13.86 -14.65
N SER A 247 18.05 12.74 -15.37
CA SER A 247 19.14 12.30 -16.27
C SER A 247 19.32 13.27 -17.43
N GLY A 248 18.22 13.78 -17.98
CA GLY A 248 18.20 14.63 -19.18
C GLY A 248 18.33 13.84 -20.50
N GLY A 249 18.24 12.51 -20.43
CA GLY A 249 18.40 11.58 -21.54
C GLY A 249 18.23 10.13 -21.10
N ALA A 250 18.35 9.20 -22.04
CA ALA A 250 18.36 7.76 -21.74
C ALA A 250 19.75 7.31 -21.22
N SER A 251 19.76 6.22 -20.46
CA SER A 251 20.96 5.45 -20.11
C SER A 251 21.59 4.78 -21.34
N ALA A 252 22.75 4.16 -21.15
CA ALA A 252 23.19 3.10 -22.03
C ALA A 252 22.13 1.97 -22.12
N VAL A 253 22.14 1.25 -23.25
CA VAL A 253 21.27 0.07 -23.47
C VAL A 253 21.86 -1.14 -22.73
N SER A 254 21.00 -1.95 -22.12
CA SER A 254 21.39 -3.19 -21.44
C SER A 254 22.01 -4.20 -22.41
N PRO A 255 22.81 -5.16 -21.92
CA PRO A 255 23.04 -6.41 -22.64
C PRO A 255 21.70 -7.05 -23.05
N ALA A 256 21.68 -7.71 -24.21
CA ALA A 256 20.49 -8.40 -24.69
C ALA A 256 20.33 -9.77 -24.01
N VAL A 257 19.09 -10.12 -23.67
CA VAL A 257 18.71 -11.38 -23.03
C VAL A 257 17.78 -12.16 -23.97
N ALA A 258 18.11 -13.41 -24.24
CA ALA A 258 17.27 -14.30 -25.03
C ALA A 258 16.05 -14.77 -24.21
N VAL A 259 14.86 -14.60 -24.77
CA VAL A 259 13.61 -15.18 -24.27
C VAL A 259 12.96 -16.01 -25.37
N GLN A 260 12.34 -17.12 -24.98
CA GLN A 260 11.46 -17.88 -25.86
C GLN A 260 10.04 -17.38 -25.61
N VAL A 261 9.47 -16.75 -26.63
CA VAL A 261 8.08 -16.30 -26.61
C VAL A 261 7.20 -17.43 -27.11
N ASP A 262 6.11 -17.66 -26.40
CA ASP A 262 4.95 -18.42 -26.85
C ASP A 262 3.73 -17.56 -26.53
N ALA A 263 3.15 -16.95 -27.57
CA ALA A 263 1.95 -16.13 -27.50
C ALA A 263 0.71 -16.88 -28.00
N THR A 264 0.84 -18.19 -28.29
CA THR A 264 -0.26 -19.02 -28.76
C THR A 264 -1.18 -19.36 -27.59
N VAL A 265 -2.37 -18.76 -27.57
CA VAL A 265 -3.35 -18.99 -26.50
C VAL A 265 -3.91 -20.42 -26.58
N PRO A 266 -3.86 -21.22 -25.50
CA PRO A 266 -4.36 -22.58 -25.49
C PRO A 266 -5.88 -22.60 -25.69
N SER A 267 -6.37 -23.66 -26.35
CA SER A 267 -7.81 -23.85 -26.56
C SER A 267 -8.57 -24.02 -25.23
N ALA A 268 -9.90 -23.81 -25.23
CA ALA A 268 -10.70 -23.98 -24.02
C ALA A 268 -10.72 -25.45 -23.57
N PRO A 269 -10.45 -25.77 -22.30
CA PRO A 269 -10.46 -27.15 -21.82
C PRO A 269 -11.89 -27.71 -21.82
N ALA A 270 -12.02 -28.98 -22.21
CA ALA A 270 -13.31 -29.65 -22.31
C ALA A 270 -13.66 -30.34 -20.98
N LEU A 271 -14.66 -29.82 -20.27
CA LEU A 271 -15.25 -30.49 -19.10
C LEU A 271 -16.06 -31.72 -19.55
N GLN A 272 -15.65 -32.92 -19.12
CA GLN A 272 -16.32 -34.19 -19.46
C GLN A 272 -17.12 -34.78 -18.29
N SER A 273 -16.62 -34.61 -17.05
CA SER A 273 -17.31 -35.00 -15.82
C SER A 273 -17.33 -33.82 -14.86
N PRO A 274 -18.50 -33.39 -14.34
CA PRO A 274 -19.84 -33.86 -14.68
C PRO A 274 -20.23 -33.57 -16.13
N ALA A 275 -20.93 -34.51 -16.77
CA ALA A 275 -21.32 -34.41 -18.19
C ALA A 275 -22.55 -33.52 -18.46
N GLY A 276 -23.18 -32.99 -17.41
CA GLY A 276 -24.46 -32.27 -17.50
C GLY A 276 -24.84 -31.58 -16.19
N PRO A 277 -25.81 -30.64 -16.22
CA PRO A 277 -26.27 -29.94 -15.02
C PRO A 277 -26.89 -30.92 -14.03
N GLY A 278 -26.63 -30.73 -12.74
CA GLY A 278 -27.05 -31.70 -11.73
C GLY A 278 -26.74 -31.28 -10.30
N THR A 279 -26.84 -32.24 -9.38
CA THR A 279 -26.52 -32.05 -7.96
C THR A 279 -25.23 -32.77 -7.60
N LEU A 280 -24.32 -32.09 -6.90
CA LEU A 280 -23.04 -32.62 -6.43
C LEU A 280 -22.95 -32.55 -4.89
N PRO A 281 -22.10 -33.40 -4.27
CA PRO A 281 -21.72 -33.21 -2.89
C PRO A 281 -20.98 -31.87 -2.72
N ALA A 282 -21.30 -31.12 -1.66
CA ALA A 282 -20.66 -29.84 -1.34
C ALA A 282 -19.16 -29.93 -1.01
N THR A 283 -18.59 -31.14 -0.99
CA THR A 283 -17.16 -31.40 -0.78
C THR A 283 -16.78 -32.68 -1.52
N GLY A 284 -15.56 -32.75 -2.06
CA GLY A 284 -15.01 -33.98 -2.63
C GLY A 284 -15.60 -34.44 -3.97
N ALA A 285 -16.37 -33.60 -4.66
CA ALA A 285 -16.86 -33.88 -6.01
C ALA A 285 -15.68 -33.99 -6.99
N VAL A 286 -15.70 -34.95 -7.92
CA VAL A 286 -14.62 -35.16 -8.89
C VAL A 286 -14.99 -34.50 -10.22
N PHE A 287 -14.06 -33.73 -10.76
CA PHE A 287 -14.12 -33.12 -12.08
C PHE A 287 -13.08 -33.77 -12.99
N SER A 288 -13.40 -33.95 -14.27
CA SER A 288 -12.43 -34.46 -15.26
C SER A 288 -12.73 -33.96 -16.66
N GLY A 289 -11.73 -34.00 -17.52
CA GLY A 289 -11.84 -33.48 -18.87
C GLY A 289 -10.59 -33.64 -19.73
N LEU A 290 -10.58 -32.91 -20.85
CA LEU A 290 -9.43 -32.79 -21.76
C LEU A 290 -8.84 -31.39 -21.70
N GLY A 291 -7.55 -31.29 -22.00
CA GLY A 291 -6.80 -30.04 -22.04
C GLY A 291 -5.50 -30.21 -22.83
N GLU A 292 -4.68 -29.17 -22.82
CA GLU A 292 -3.36 -29.16 -23.43
C GLU A 292 -2.31 -29.75 -22.48
N ASP A 293 -1.43 -30.62 -22.97
CA ASP A 293 -0.55 -31.40 -22.10
C ASP A 293 0.47 -30.51 -21.36
N GLY A 294 0.62 -30.71 -20.05
CA GLY A 294 1.44 -29.84 -19.20
C GLY A 294 0.80 -28.52 -18.78
N ALA A 295 -0.35 -28.13 -19.36
CA ALA A 295 -1.09 -26.94 -18.92
C ALA A 295 -1.72 -27.15 -17.53
N ARG A 296 -1.80 -26.07 -16.74
CA ARG A 296 -2.55 -26.01 -15.48
C ARG A 296 -4.02 -25.75 -15.78
N VAL A 297 -4.88 -26.69 -15.45
CA VAL A 297 -6.34 -26.54 -15.46
C VAL A 297 -6.83 -26.07 -14.08
N SER A 298 -7.68 -25.05 -14.08
CA SER A 298 -8.36 -24.55 -12.87
C SER A 298 -9.88 -24.62 -13.07
N VAL A 299 -10.57 -25.31 -12.15
CA VAL A 299 -12.04 -25.49 -12.17
C VAL A 299 -12.68 -24.50 -11.19
N PHE A 300 -13.70 -23.78 -11.64
CA PHE A 300 -14.39 -22.74 -10.88
C PHE A 300 -15.86 -23.09 -10.62
N ALA A 301 -16.43 -22.60 -9.52
CA ALA A 301 -17.86 -22.50 -9.26
C ALA A 301 -18.20 -21.05 -8.91
N GLY A 302 -18.62 -20.26 -9.92
CA GLY A 302 -18.74 -18.82 -9.80
C GLY A 302 -17.40 -18.17 -9.41
N ALA A 303 -17.31 -17.63 -8.20
CA ALA A 303 -16.09 -16.99 -7.67
C ALA A 303 -15.19 -17.94 -6.85
N HIS A 304 -15.54 -19.22 -6.71
CA HIS A 304 -14.76 -20.19 -5.95
C HIS A 304 -13.90 -21.05 -6.89
N VAL A 305 -12.60 -21.21 -6.60
CA VAL A 305 -11.80 -22.28 -7.19
C VAL A 305 -12.18 -23.59 -6.50
N LEU A 306 -12.60 -24.58 -7.27
CA LEU A 306 -12.94 -25.92 -6.77
C LEU A 306 -11.69 -26.79 -6.63
N CYS A 307 -10.90 -26.88 -7.69
CA CYS A 307 -9.62 -27.57 -7.71
C CYS A 307 -8.76 -27.10 -8.89
N GLU A 308 -7.46 -27.37 -8.79
CA GLU A 308 -6.51 -27.23 -9.89
C GLU A 308 -5.78 -28.56 -10.12
N THR A 309 -5.32 -28.78 -11.34
CA THR A 309 -4.46 -29.91 -11.72
C THR A 309 -3.64 -29.55 -12.95
N VAL A 310 -2.58 -30.32 -13.21
CA VAL A 310 -1.91 -30.31 -14.52
C VAL A 310 -2.56 -31.36 -15.42
N VAL A 311 -2.60 -31.10 -16.73
CA VAL A 311 -3.03 -32.07 -17.76
C VAL A 311 -1.90 -33.06 -18.03
N ALA A 312 -2.22 -34.34 -18.11
CA ALA A 312 -1.29 -35.41 -18.47
C ALA A 312 -1.92 -36.38 -19.48
N GLY A 313 -1.20 -36.68 -20.55
CA GLY A 313 -1.72 -37.43 -21.70
C GLY A 313 -2.92 -36.75 -22.38
N GLY A 314 -2.98 -35.41 -22.35
CA GLY A 314 -4.12 -34.63 -22.86
C GLY A 314 -5.40 -34.72 -22.01
N SER A 315 -5.34 -35.38 -20.84
CA SER A 315 -6.46 -35.57 -19.92
C SER A 315 -6.18 -34.98 -18.54
N TRP A 316 -7.22 -34.60 -17.82
CA TRP A 316 -7.09 -34.08 -16.46
C TRP A 316 -8.23 -34.58 -15.56
N SER A 317 -7.94 -34.70 -14.26
CA SER A 317 -8.94 -34.94 -13.22
C SER A 317 -8.51 -34.30 -11.91
N CYS A 318 -9.44 -33.65 -11.22
CA CYS A 318 -9.20 -33.11 -9.88
C CYS A 318 -10.41 -33.30 -8.97
N GLN A 319 -10.13 -33.48 -7.68
CA GLN A 319 -11.16 -33.55 -6.64
C GLN A 319 -11.36 -32.15 -6.03
N ALA A 320 -12.60 -31.68 -6.04
CA ALA A 320 -12.97 -30.37 -5.53
C ALA A 320 -12.89 -30.29 -3.99
N GLY A 321 -12.42 -29.14 -3.50
CA GLY A 321 -12.55 -28.75 -2.11
C GLY A 321 -14.02 -28.49 -1.69
N THR A 322 -14.20 -27.97 -0.48
CA THR A 322 -15.53 -27.65 0.03
C THR A 322 -16.03 -26.31 -0.52
N VAL A 323 -17.23 -26.31 -1.10
CA VAL A 323 -17.95 -25.12 -1.58
C VAL A 323 -19.27 -24.96 -0.79
N PRO A 324 -19.75 -23.74 -0.49
CA PRO A 324 -21.03 -23.57 0.18
C PRO A 324 -22.18 -24.21 -0.62
N ALA A 325 -23.21 -24.69 0.08
CA ALA A 325 -24.39 -25.26 -0.58
C ALA A 325 -25.15 -24.16 -1.35
N GLY A 326 -25.44 -24.41 -2.62
CA GLY A 326 -26.00 -23.42 -3.54
C GLY A 326 -25.90 -23.85 -5.01
N SER A 327 -26.50 -23.08 -5.91
CA SER A 327 -26.38 -23.29 -7.36
C SER A 327 -25.33 -22.33 -7.93
N TYR A 328 -24.40 -22.88 -8.70
CA TYR A 328 -23.25 -22.17 -9.26
C TYR A 328 -23.04 -22.54 -10.73
N ASN A 329 -22.57 -21.58 -11.52
CA ASN A 329 -22.01 -21.85 -12.84
C ASN A 329 -20.61 -22.43 -12.66
N VAL A 330 -20.42 -23.69 -13.05
CA VAL A 330 -19.11 -24.32 -13.13
C VAL A 330 -18.49 -24.02 -14.48
N ALA A 331 -17.23 -23.58 -14.48
CA ALA A 331 -16.46 -23.31 -15.69
C ALA A 331 -14.99 -23.71 -15.48
N VAL A 332 -14.29 -24.02 -16.56
CA VAL A 332 -12.89 -24.48 -16.54
C VAL A 332 -12.07 -23.62 -17.48
N LEU A 333 -10.85 -23.26 -17.09
CA LEU A 333 -9.84 -22.65 -17.96
C LEU A 333 -8.53 -23.40 -17.79
N GLN A 334 -7.62 -23.22 -18.75
CA GLN A 334 -6.25 -23.71 -18.64
C GLN A 334 -5.23 -22.60 -18.90
N GLN A 335 -4.07 -22.72 -18.27
CA GLN A 335 -2.89 -21.89 -18.47
C GLN A 335 -1.71 -22.77 -18.87
N ASP A 336 -1.04 -22.45 -19.98
CA ASP A 336 0.14 -23.17 -20.45
C ASP A 336 1.41 -22.86 -19.62
N ALA A 337 2.56 -23.38 -20.07
CA ALA A 337 3.85 -23.18 -19.41
C ALA A 337 4.41 -21.75 -19.57
N ALA A 338 4.07 -21.04 -20.64
CA ALA A 338 4.52 -19.67 -20.91
C ALA A 338 3.71 -18.63 -20.11
N GLY A 339 2.42 -18.91 -19.92
CA GLY A 339 1.48 -18.11 -19.17
C GLY A 339 0.19 -17.75 -19.91
N ASN A 340 -0.02 -18.16 -21.16
CA ASN A 340 -1.25 -17.82 -21.86
C ASN A 340 -2.43 -18.54 -21.22
N VAL A 341 -3.59 -17.88 -21.19
CA VAL A 341 -4.79 -18.37 -20.50
C VAL A 341 -5.90 -18.56 -21.52
N SER A 342 -6.47 -19.76 -21.56
CA SER A 342 -7.58 -20.08 -22.47
C SER A 342 -8.83 -19.25 -22.16
N VAL A 343 -9.74 -19.16 -23.14
CA VAL A 343 -11.13 -18.81 -22.81
C VAL A 343 -11.75 -19.90 -21.92
N GLN A 344 -12.76 -19.53 -21.12
CA GLN A 344 -13.47 -20.49 -20.28
C GLN A 344 -14.25 -21.51 -21.12
N SER A 345 -14.37 -22.73 -20.59
CA SER A 345 -15.31 -23.74 -21.06
C SER A 345 -16.76 -23.22 -21.01
N GLY A 346 -17.67 -23.89 -21.72
CA GLY A 346 -19.11 -23.67 -21.54
C GLY A 346 -19.50 -23.80 -20.05
N ALA A 347 -20.33 -22.88 -19.57
CA ALA A 347 -20.74 -22.84 -18.17
C ALA A 347 -21.81 -23.90 -17.86
N LEU A 348 -21.56 -24.73 -16.84
CA LEU A 348 -22.42 -25.82 -16.41
C LEU A 348 -23.09 -25.52 -15.06
N VAL A 349 -24.42 -25.43 -15.01
CA VAL A 349 -25.14 -25.11 -13.77
C VAL A 349 -25.17 -26.32 -12.83
N MET A 350 -24.45 -26.25 -11.71
CA MET A 350 -24.37 -27.31 -10.71
C MET A 350 -24.92 -26.84 -9.36
N THR A 351 -25.73 -27.68 -8.71
CA THR A 351 -26.21 -27.45 -7.34
C THR A 351 -25.38 -28.26 -6.36
N PHE A 352 -24.66 -27.60 -5.47
CA PHE A 352 -23.89 -28.25 -4.41
C PHE A 352 -24.75 -28.42 -3.16
N SER A 353 -24.79 -29.63 -2.62
CA SER A 353 -25.58 -29.98 -1.43
C SER A 353 -24.88 -31.04 -0.59
N GLY A 354 -25.18 -31.11 0.71
CA GLY A 354 -24.60 -32.12 1.59
C GLY A 354 -24.85 -31.80 3.06
N SER A 355 -25.09 -32.83 3.86
CA SER A 355 -25.19 -32.70 5.31
C SER A 355 -23.80 -32.49 5.90
N VAL A 356 -23.59 -31.35 6.57
CA VAL A 356 -22.48 -31.21 7.51
C VAL A 356 -22.68 -32.27 8.61
N PRO A 357 -21.72 -33.19 8.85
CA PRO A 357 -21.84 -34.11 9.98
C PRO A 357 -21.84 -33.28 11.27
N SER A 358 -22.90 -33.40 12.05
CA SER A 358 -23.06 -32.63 13.28
C SER A 358 -21.96 -33.01 14.29
N PRO A 359 -21.13 -32.06 14.77
CA PRO A 359 -20.15 -32.32 15.81
C PRO A 359 -20.87 -32.45 17.17
N GLY A 360 -21.53 -33.59 17.38
CA GLY A 360 -22.41 -33.81 18.54
C GLY A 360 -22.71 -35.27 18.90
N ALA A 361 -22.18 -36.26 18.19
CA ALA A 361 -22.27 -37.66 18.58
C ALA A 361 -21.15 -38.00 19.58
N THR A 362 -21.48 -37.93 20.87
CA THR A 362 -20.59 -38.43 21.95
C THR A 362 -20.38 -39.94 21.76
N PRO A 363 -19.16 -40.48 21.84
CA PRO A 363 -18.94 -41.92 21.76
C PRO A 363 -19.71 -42.66 22.86
N GLY A 364 -20.61 -43.56 22.46
CA GLY A 364 -21.32 -44.44 23.38
C GLY A 364 -20.35 -45.38 24.09
N ALA A 365 -20.63 -45.68 25.37
CA ALA A 365 -19.74 -46.44 26.23
C ALA A 365 -19.44 -47.86 25.68
N ALA A 366 -18.18 -48.29 25.84
CA ALA A 366 -17.76 -49.64 25.51
C ALA A 366 -18.31 -50.68 26.52
N PRO A 367 -18.82 -51.83 26.07
CA PRO A 367 -19.01 -53.02 26.90
C PRO A 367 -17.76 -53.93 26.85
N GLN A 368 -17.26 -54.33 28.02
CA GLN A 368 -16.28 -55.42 28.18
C GLN A 368 -17.02 -56.78 28.40
N PRO A 369 -16.36 -57.96 28.37
CA PRO A 369 -16.82 -59.04 27.48
C PRO A 369 -17.10 -60.39 28.17
N GLY A 370 -17.70 -61.33 27.44
CA GLY A 370 -17.79 -62.75 27.80
C GLY A 370 -18.87 -63.52 27.03
N PRO A 371 -18.84 -64.87 26.99
CA PRO A 371 -17.88 -65.57 26.12
C PRO A 371 -18.49 -66.73 25.27
N THR A 372 -17.77 -67.09 24.19
CA THR A 372 -17.65 -68.40 23.48
C THR A 372 -18.88 -69.20 22.98
N ALA A 373 -18.68 -69.81 21.78
CA ALA A 373 -19.22 -71.07 21.21
C ALA A 373 -20.04 -70.87 19.90
N THR A 374 -19.93 -71.66 18.82
CA THR A 374 -19.04 -72.81 18.48
C THR A 374 -18.89 -72.94 16.94
N SER A 375 -17.82 -73.57 16.44
CA SER A 375 -17.70 -74.08 15.04
C SER A 375 -18.35 -75.47 14.90
N PRO A 376 -18.54 -76.10 13.71
CA PRO A 376 -17.46 -76.59 12.80
C PRO A 376 -17.69 -76.25 11.30
N GLY A 377 -16.66 -76.16 10.43
CA GLY A 377 -16.03 -77.27 9.67
C GLY A 377 -16.69 -77.45 8.29
N SER A 378 -16.05 -77.77 7.16
CA SER A 378 -14.66 -78.13 6.79
C SER A 378 -14.46 -77.73 5.29
N ALA A 379 -13.36 -77.90 4.54
CA ALA A 379 -12.12 -78.68 4.69
C ALA A 379 -10.93 -78.02 3.93
N ALA A 380 -10.00 -78.84 3.40
CA ALA A 380 -8.81 -78.51 2.58
C ALA A 380 -8.73 -79.50 1.38
N PRO A 381 -7.65 -79.66 0.54
CA PRO A 381 -6.27 -79.09 0.53
C PRO A 381 -5.90 -78.29 -0.77
N VAL A 382 -4.87 -77.42 -0.89
CA VAL A 382 -3.37 -77.55 -0.90
C VAL A 382 -2.77 -78.66 -1.79
N PRO A 383 -1.51 -78.59 -2.30
CA PRO A 383 -0.56 -77.47 -2.56
C PRO A 383 0.08 -77.49 -3.99
N GLY A 384 1.05 -76.59 -4.29
CA GLY A 384 2.05 -76.84 -5.36
C GLY A 384 2.71 -75.60 -5.99
N THR A 385 4.04 -75.58 -6.10
CA THR A 385 4.82 -74.55 -6.82
C THR A 385 6.07 -75.17 -7.46
N GLU A 386 6.18 -75.05 -8.78
CA GLU A 386 7.32 -75.28 -9.71
C GLU A 386 6.70 -75.03 -11.12
N GLY A 387 7.33 -74.53 -12.17
CA GLY A 387 8.73 -74.29 -12.53
C GLY A 387 8.86 -74.60 -14.04
N GLY A 388 9.33 -73.68 -14.89
CA GLY A 388 9.43 -73.93 -16.35
C GLY A 388 9.81 -72.71 -17.20
N ASP A 389 10.79 -72.90 -18.10
CA ASP A 389 11.48 -71.88 -18.90
C ASP A 389 10.92 -71.63 -20.32
N ALA A 390 11.32 -70.49 -20.91
CA ALA A 390 11.56 -70.15 -22.34
C ALA A 390 10.51 -70.54 -23.43
N SER A 391 10.18 -69.72 -24.44
CA SER A 391 10.87 -68.55 -25.05
C SER A 391 9.84 -67.43 -25.36
N ASP A 392 10.03 -66.38 -26.19
CA ASP A 392 11.10 -66.01 -27.14
C ASP A 392 11.17 -64.48 -27.37
N ALA A 393 12.05 -64.04 -28.28
CA ALA A 393 12.33 -62.65 -28.68
C ALA A 393 11.74 -62.36 -30.11
N PRO A 394 11.96 -61.18 -30.76
CA PRO A 394 12.78 -60.01 -30.37
C PRO A 394 12.18 -58.60 -30.64
N GLY A 395 12.91 -57.56 -30.19
CA GLY A 395 12.74 -56.19 -30.71
C GLY A 395 13.31 -55.05 -29.85
N SER A 396 14.53 -54.58 -30.17
CA SER A 396 15.15 -53.24 -29.93
C SER A 396 14.76 -52.37 -28.70
N GLY A 397 15.68 -51.74 -27.96
CA GLY A 397 17.11 -51.49 -28.23
C GLY A 397 17.86 -50.91 -27.02
N SER A 398 19.16 -50.63 -27.22
CA SER A 398 20.19 -50.42 -26.19
C SER A 398 20.06 -49.16 -25.33
N GLY A 399 20.50 -49.26 -24.06
CA GLY A 399 20.78 -48.11 -23.20
C GLY A 399 22.27 -47.77 -23.09
N SER A 400 22.51 -46.59 -22.50
CA SER A 400 23.64 -46.19 -21.64
C SER A 400 25.09 -46.47 -22.06
N GLU A 401 25.87 -45.39 -22.18
CA GLU A 401 27.23 -45.34 -21.63
C GLU A 401 27.54 -43.94 -21.05
N ALA A 402 28.61 -43.82 -20.27
CA ALA A 402 28.84 -42.71 -19.34
C ALA A 402 30.11 -41.90 -19.61
N GLY A 403 30.17 -40.70 -19.02
CA GLY A 403 31.40 -39.96 -18.75
C GLY A 403 31.13 -38.50 -18.35
N SER A 404 31.93 -37.76 -17.58
CA SER A 404 32.92 -38.01 -16.51
C SER A 404 33.82 -36.76 -16.44
N GLY A 405 33.86 -36.06 -15.29
CA GLY A 405 34.73 -34.90 -15.05
C GLY A 405 34.31 -33.61 -15.80
N THR A 406 34.60 -32.39 -15.37
CA THR A 406 35.39 -31.83 -14.24
C THR A 406 34.73 -30.50 -13.83
N GLY A 407 34.79 -29.93 -12.62
CA GLY A 407 35.77 -30.12 -11.55
C GLY A 407 36.58 -28.83 -11.31
N SER A 408 36.02 -27.87 -10.57
CA SER A 408 36.81 -26.87 -9.82
C SER A 408 35.96 -26.23 -8.73
N GLY A 409 36.52 -26.10 -7.52
CA GLY A 409 35.87 -25.45 -6.39
C GLY A 409 36.88 -24.74 -5.52
N SER A 410 36.44 -23.72 -4.79
CA SER A 410 37.22 -23.09 -3.73
C SER A 410 36.40 -23.07 -2.45
N GLY A 411 36.69 -24.00 -1.54
CA GLY A 411 36.05 -24.07 -0.24
C GLY A 411 36.71 -23.12 0.77
N GLY A 412 36.00 -22.08 1.19
CA GLY A 412 36.31 -21.33 2.40
C GLY A 412 35.87 -22.10 3.65
N ARG A 413 36.79 -22.37 4.57
CA ARG A 413 36.53 -23.11 5.82
C ARG A 413 35.83 -22.18 6.85
N PRO A 414 34.84 -22.64 7.63
CA PRO A 414 34.20 -21.78 8.62
C PRO A 414 35.17 -21.46 9.76
N GLY A 415 35.25 -20.19 10.14
CA GLY A 415 35.92 -19.73 11.36
C GLY A 415 34.88 -19.51 12.46
N ASP A 416 35.12 -20.09 13.63
CA ASP A 416 34.35 -19.79 14.84
C ASP A 416 34.50 -18.32 15.23
N GLY A 417 33.38 -17.62 15.44
CA GLY A 417 33.37 -16.16 15.63
C GLY A 417 32.11 -15.62 16.29
N SER A 418 31.98 -15.87 17.61
CA SER A 418 31.07 -15.17 18.55
C SER A 418 29.61 -14.92 18.11
N THR A 419 28.70 -15.80 18.54
CA THR A 419 27.27 -15.50 18.61
C THR A 419 26.99 -14.44 19.68
N GLY A 420 26.77 -13.19 19.24
CA GLY A 420 26.08 -12.20 20.07
C GLY A 420 24.62 -12.63 20.31
N PRO A 421 24.05 -12.42 21.52
CA PRO A 421 22.69 -12.85 21.81
C PRO A 421 21.67 -11.93 21.11
N GLY A 422 21.14 -12.37 19.96
CA GLY A 422 20.11 -11.62 19.25
C GLY A 422 19.88 -11.97 17.77
N ALA A 423 20.76 -12.75 17.14
CA ALA A 423 20.54 -13.19 15.76
C ALA A 423 19.38 -14.21 15.69
N VAL A 424 18.17 -13.72 15.42
CA VAL A 424 17.03 -14.54 15.01
C VAL A 424 17.42 -15.26 13.72
N ALA A 425 17.17 -16.57 13.65
CA ALA A 425 17.44 -17.35 12.44
C ALA A 425 16.72 -16.69 11.23
N PRO A 426 17.35 -16.67 10.04
CA PRO A 426 16.66 -16.20 8.84
C PRO A 426 15.36 -16.98 8.68
N MET A 427 14.25 -16.25 8.55
CA MET A 427 12.95 -16.87 8.26
C MET A 427 12.99 -17.53 6.88
N PRO A 428 12.13 -18.53 6.63
CA PRO A 428 11.99 -19.11 5.29
C PRO A 428 11.68 -18.02 4.26
N ASP A 429 12.11 -18.25 3.02
CA ASP A 429 11.89 -17.34 1.90
C ASP A 429 10.39 -17.02 1.71
N GLY A 430 10.04 -15.83 1.22
CA GLY A 430 8.66 -15.40 1.01
C GLY A 430 7.96 -14.74 2.21
N TRP A 431 8.57 -14.70 3.40
CA TRP A 431 8.00 -14.04 4.58
C TRP A 431 8.35 -12.56 4.72
N ALA A 432 9.52 -12.14 4.23
CA ALA A 432 9.97 -10.74 4.26
C ALA A 432 9.53 -9.95 3.02
N ASP A 433 9.00 -10.62 2.02
CA ASP A 433 8.59 -10.06 0.74
C ASP A 433 7.52 -8.98 0.91
N GLY A 434 7.60 -7.98 0.04
CA GLY A 434 6.72 -6.82 0.06
C GLY A 434 5.30 -7.14 -0.40
N THR A 435 4.33 -6.46 0.18
CA THR A 435 2.93 -6.45 -0.28
C THR A 435 2.55 -5.02 -0.71
N PRO A 436 1.41 -4.81 -1.39
CA PRO A 436 0.90 -3.46 -1.66
C PRO A 436 0.71 -2.58 -0.40
N PHE A 437 0.68 -3.18 0.80
CA PHE A 437 0.59 -2.48 2.08
C PHE A 437 1.95 -2.22 2.74
N SER A 438 3.05 -2.86 2.31
CA SER A 438 4.40 -2.57 2.82
C SER A 438 5.06 -1.40 2.11
N ALA A 439 4.58 -1.04 0.92
CA ALA A 439 4.95 0.20 0.24
C ALA A 439 4.75 1.40 1.18
N SER A 440 5.74 2.28 1.29
CA SER A 440 5.68 3.43 2.20
C SER A 440 4.55 4.37 1.81
N LEU A 441 3.58 4.58 2.71
CA LEU A 441 2.69 5.73 2.60
C LEU A 441 3.54 7.00 2.57
N GLN A 442 3.13 7.99 1.76
CA GLN A 442 3.81 9.29 1.70
C GLN A 442 4.05 9.80 3.13
N PRO A 443 5.28 10.17 3.50
CA PRO A 443 5.58 10.56 4.87
C PRO A 443 4.74 11.79 5.26
N ALA A 444 4.27 11.81 6.51
CA ALA A 444 3.40 12.89 6.99
C ALA A 444 4.09 14.27 6.86
N PHE A 445 5.41 14.31 7.03
CA PHE A 445 6.25 15.52 7.05
C PHE A 445 7.57 15.27 6.30
N GLY A 446 8.28 16.35 5.94
CA GLY A 446 9.53 16.31 5.20
C GLY A 446 9.47 17.10 3.88
N SER A 447 10.61 17.27 3.22
CA SER A 447 10.74 18.02 1.96
C SER A 447 9.84 17.47 0.84
N ALA A 448 9.68 16.15 0.76
CA ALA A 448 8.78 15.49 -0.20
C ALA A 448 7.28 15.75 0.06
N ALA A 449 6.89 16.02 1.31
CA ALA A 449 5.49 16.30 1.69
C ALA A 449 5.15 17.81 1.63
N ALA A 450 6.16 18.67 1.81
CA ALA A 450 6.02 20.13 1.83
C ALA A 450 5.37 20.78 0.58
N PRO A 451 5.47 20.25 -0.66
CA PRO A 451 4.76 20.82 -1.79
C PRO A 451 3.33 20.27 -1.97
N LEU A 452 2.87 19.28 -1.19
CA LEU A 452 1.64 18.53 -1.46
C LEU A 452 0.46 18.87 -0.53
N TRP A 453 0.69 19.53 0.60
CA TRP A 453 -0.37 19.85 1.58
C TRP A 453 -1.43 20.83 1.04
N TRP A 454 -1.05 21.76 0.15
CA TRP A 454 -2.01 22.68 -0.48
C TRP A 454 -2.92 21.94 -1.48
N VAL A 455 -2.37 20.97 -2.22
CA VAL A 455 -3.15 20.07 -3.09
C VAL A 455 -4.15 19.28 -2.24
N ALA A 456 -3.69 18.71 -1.12
CA ALA A 456 -4.55 17.99 -0.20
C ALA A 456 -5.69 18.86 0.37
N LEU A 457 -5.42 20.13 0.71
CA LEU A 457 -6.45 21.10 1.12
C LEU A 457 -7.46 21.43 0.02
N VAL A 458 -7.01 21.67 -1.22
CA VAL A 458 -7.90 21.93 -2.37
C VAL A 458 -8.78 20.72 -2.64
N MET A 459 -8.22 19.51 -2.63
CA MET A 459 -8.96 18.26 -2.82
C MET A 459 -9.92 17.98 -1.67
N ALA A 460 -9.56 18.31 -0.42
CA ALA A 460 -10.48 18.23 0.72
C ALA A 460 -11.65 19.22 0.58
N GLY A 461 -11.38 20.45 0.11
CA GLY A 461 -12.41 21.43 -0.22
C GLY A 461 -13.37 20.93 -1.32
N ALA A 462 -12.83 20.35 -2.39
CA ALA A 462 -13.61 19.74 -3.46
C ALA A 462 -14.47 18.57 -2.96
N ALA A 463 -13.92 17.67 -2.14
CA ALA A 463 -14.67 16.56 -1.53
C ALA A 463 -15.80 17.06 -0.61
N LEU A 464 -15.55 18.10 0.19
CA LEU A 464 -16.58 18.71 1.04
C LEU A 464 -17.70 19.34 0.22
N LEU A 465 -17.37 20.02 -0.89
CA LEU A 465 -18.31 20.73 -1.75
C LEU A 465 -19.11 19.83 -2.70
N LEU A 466 -18.48 18.80 -3.27
CA LEU A 466 -19.09 17.90 -4.27
C LEU A 466 -19.71 16.63 -3.67
N LEU A 467 -19.21 16.13 -2.53
CA LEU A 467 -19.70 14.88 -1.93
C LEU A 467 -20.45 15.13 -0.62
N VAL A 468 -19.81 15.81 0.35
CA VAL A 468 -20.35 15.91 1.72
C VAL A 468 -21.55 16.86 1.81
N LEU A 469 -21.47 18.03 1.18
CA LEU A 469 -22.55 19.02 1.20
C LEU A 469 -23.79 18.55 0.40
N PRO A 470 -23.67 17.98 -0.83
CA PRO A 470 -24.82 17.50 -1.58
C PRO A 470 -25.48 16.28 -0.94
N ALA A 471 -24.72 15.34 -0.37
CA ALA A 471 -25.28 14.23 0.40
C ALA A 471 -26.14 14.70 1.59
N ARG A 472 -25.75 15.81 2.24
CA ARG A 472 -26.56 16.45 3.31
C ARG A 472 -27.83 17.11 2.76
N LEU A 473 -27.79 17.72 1.57
CA LEU A 473 -28.97 18.29 0.93
C LEU A 473 -29.99 17.19 0.56
N LEU A 474 -29.51 16.10 -0.03
CA LEU A 474 -30.32 14.92 -0.33
C LEU A 474 -30.97 14.34 0.95
N GLU A 475 -30.23 14.23 2.05
CA GLU A 475 -30.77 13.74 3.32
C GLU A 475 -31.84 14.67 3.93
N LYS A 476 -31.70 16.00 3.77
CA LYS A 476 -32.76 16.95 4.15
C LYS A 476 -34.00 16.79 3.26
N ALA A 477 -33.81 16.63 1.95
CA ALA A 477 -34.89 16.45 0.99
C ALA A 477 -35.72 15.19 1.32
N LEU A 478 -35.05 14.07 1.53
CA LEU A 478 -35.68 12.77 1.82
C LEU A 478 -36.37 12.68 3.19
N ARG A 479 -36.11 13.61 4.12
CA ARG A 479 -36.74 13.60 5.46
C ARG A 479 -37.99 14.48 5.59
N GLY A 480 -38.19 15.43 4.68
CA GLY A 480 -39.39 16.26 4.58
C GLY A 480 -39.66 17.21 5.77
N PRO A 481 -40.64 18.13 5.65
CA PRO A 481 -40.89 19.17 6.67
C PRO A 481 -41.61 18.72 7.94
N ARG A 482 -42.11 17.48 8.02
CA ARG A 482 -43.10 17.03 9.03
C ARG A 482 -42.56 16.84 10.47
N GLY A 483 -41.41 17.44 10.80
CA GLY A 483 -40.74 17.32 12.10
C GLY A 483 -41.22 18.28 13.21
N THR A 484 -42.08 19.25 12.90
CA THR A 484 -42.55 20.28 13.84
C THR A 484 -44.02 20.12 14.28
N ALA A 485 -44.81 19.28 13.60
CA ALA A 485 -46.24 19.06 13.88
C ALA A 485 -46.53 18.05 15.01
N ALA A 486 -45.56 17.77 15.88
CA ALA A 486 -45.68 16.84 17.02
C ALA A 486 -45.78 17.55 18.38
N ALA A 487 -46.17 18.83 18.38
CA ALA A 487 -46.28 19.69 19.57
C ALA A 487 -47.71 20.18 19.83
N VAL A 488 -48.72 19.48 19.30
CA VAL A 488 -50.13 19.64 19.68
C VAL A 488 -50.54 18.39 20.46
N ALA A 489 -51.19 18.58 21.61
CA ALA A 489 -51.58 17.49 22.49
C ALA A 489 -52.58 16.54 21.79
N PRO A 490 -52.53 15.22 22.07
CA PRO A 490 -53.50 14.28 21.51
C PRO A 490 -54.89 14.52 22.13
N ASP A 491 -55.83 14.94 21.29
CA ASP A 491 -57.25 14.99 21.61
C ASP A 491 -57.79 13.54 21.81
N PRO A 492 -58.41 13.18 22.95
CA PRO A 492 -58.77 11.78 23.23
C PRO A 492 -59.87 11.17 22.33
N GLY A 493 -60.47 11.94 21.43
CA GLY A 493 -61.71 11.59 20.73
C GLY A 493 -61.61 11.07 19.29
N ARG A 494 -60.42 10.91 18.69
CA ARG A 494 -60.31 10.50 17.27
C ARG A 494 -59.32 9.35 17.02
N PRO A 495 -59.70 8.31 16.25
CA PRO A 495 -58.77 7.26 15.88
C PRO A 495 -57.66 7.82 14.96
N ALA A 496 -56.41 7.62 15.37
CA ALA A 496 -55.26 8.09 14.62
C ALA A 496 -55.17 7.40 13.25
N ARG A 497 -55.39 8.15 12.16
CA ARG A 497 -55.18 7.64 10.81
C ARG A 497 -53.68 7.43 10.56
N SER A 498 -53.26 6.17 10.54
CA SER A 498 -51.91 5.74 10.22
C SER A 498 -51.60 5.94 8.73
N SER A 499 -51.13 7.12 8.32
CA SER A 499 -50.81 7.39 6.91
C SER A 499 -49.57 8.30 6.74
N ALA A 500 -48.37 7.73 6.85
CA ALA A 500 -47.11 8.42 6.55
C ALA A 500 -46.00 7.51 5.99
N ALA A 501 -46.34 6.36 5.40
CA ALA A 501 -45.38 5.38 4.86
C ALA A 501 -45.41 5.28 3.32
N SER A 502 -45.51 6.39 2.59
CA SER A 502 -45.64 6.34 1.13
C SER A 502 -45.19 7.61 0.38
N ALA A 503 -43.88 7.81 0.27
CA ALA A 503 -43.28 8.52 -0.87
C ALA A 503 -42.64 7.49 -1.81
N LEU A 504 -41.62 6.77 -1.34
CA LEU A 504 -40.99 5.65 -2.08
C LEU A 504 -41.89 4.41 -2.23
N GLY A 505 -42.87 4.20 -1.33
CA GLY A 505 -43.82 3.08 -1.44
C GLY A 505 -44.81 3.18 -2.60
N ARG A 506 -45.05 4.39 -3.15
CA ARG A 506 -46.01 4.59 -4.25
C ARG A 506 -45.50 4.07 -5.60
N LEU A 507 -44.18 3.93 -5.76
CA LEU A 507 -43.56 3.43 -6.99
C LEU A 507 -43.50 1.89 -7.09
N THR A 508 -43.80 1.16 -6.01
CA THR A 508 -43.62 -0.31 -5.96
C THR A 508 -44.90 -1.09 -5.59
N GLY A 509 -46.06 -0.43 -5.53
CA GLY A 509 -47.37 -1.07 -5.41
C GLY A 509 -47.61 -1.88 -4.12
N ARG A 510 -46.74 -1.76 -3.10
CA ARG A 510 -46.80 -2.57 -1.87
C ARG A 510 -47.13 -1.72 -0.64
N ASN A 511 -48.42 -1.46 -0.45
CA ASN A 511 -48.96 -0.95 0.81
C ASN A 511 -49.10 -2.09 1.83
N ARG A 512 -48.07 -2.31 2.67
CA ARG A 512 -48.21 -3.01 3.97
C ARG A 512 -47.58 -2.19 5.08
N SER A 513 -48.19 -2.23 6.26
CA SER A 513 -47.69 -1.53 7.45
C SER A 513 -46.39 -2.16 7.95
N ARG A 514 -45.48 -1.30 8.44
CA ARG A 514 -44.11 -1.70 8.81
C ARG A 514 -44.03 -2.49 10.13
N GLU A 515 -45.12 -2.52 10.89
CA GLU A 515 -45.17 -3.09 12.25
C GLU A 515 -45.19 -4.63 12.26
N GLU A 516 -45.56 -5.28 11.15
CA GLU A 516 -45.63 -6.75 11.05
C GLU A 516 -44.23 -7.42 10.94
N PHE A 517 -43.17 -6.65 10.69
CA PHE A 517 -41.79 -7.15 10.53
C PHE A 517 -40.85 -6.93 11.74
N GLU A 518 -41.28 -6.23 12.80
CA GLU A 518 -40.39 -5.85 13.93
C GLU A 518 -40.44 -6.78 15.16
N ARG A 519 -40.64 -8.09 14.94
CA ARG A 519 -40.11 -9.14 15.84
C ARG A 519 -39.41 -10.24 15.05
N ALA A 520 -38.23 -9.90 14.52
CA ALA A 520 -37.21 -10.91 14.32
C ALA A 520 -36.95 -11.64 15.66
N PRO A 521 -36.70 -12.96 15.67
CA PRO A 521 -36.41 -13.67 16.90
C PRO A 521 -35.15 -13.07 17.56
N ASP A 522 -35.24 -12.77 18.86
CA ASP A 522 -34.11 -12.32 19.69
C ASP A 522 -33.10 -13.47 19.84
N VAL A 523 -32.32 -13.74 18.79
CA VAL A 523 -31.11 -14.54 18.90
C VAL A 523 -30.16 -13.74 19.79
N ARG A 524 -30.07 -14.12 21.07
CA ARG A 524 -29.19 -13.50 22.07
C ARG A 524 -27.73 -13.87 21.79
N VAL A 525 -27.22 -13.44 20.64
CA VAL A 525 -25.80 -13.52 20.32
C VAL A 525 -25.03 -12.73 21.38
N SER A 526 -24.01 -13.35 21.97
CA SER A 526 -23.18 -12.68 22.97
C SER A 526 -22.64 -11.34 22.42
N PRO A 527 -22.62 -10.26 23.21
CA PRO A 527 -22.03 -8.97 22.79
C PRO A 527 -20.54 -9.08 22.45
N TRP A 528 -19.87 -10.15 22.89
CA TRP A 528 -18.51 -10.49 22.49
C TRP A 528 -18.47 -11.22 21.14
N VAL A 529 -19.36 -12.19 20.91
CA VAL A 529 -19.43 -12.94 19.65
C VAL A 529 -19.78 -12.04 18.47
N SER A 530 -20.73 -11.11 18.64
CA SER A 530 -21.06 -10.12 17.60
C SER A 530 -19.90 -9.18 17.28
N ARG A 531 -19.13 -8.73 18.27
CA ARG A 531 -17.92 -7.91 18.05
C ARG A 531 -16.82 -8.70 17.34
N ALA A 532 -16.54 -9.92 17.81
CA ALA A 532 -15.56 -10.81 17.19
C ALA A 532 -15.93 -11.13 15.73
N ALA A 533 -17.20 -11.47 15.46
CA ALA A 533 -17.68 -11.71 14.10
C ALA A 533 -17.54 -10.48 13.19
N THR A 534 -17.81 -9.26 13.69
CA THR A 534 -17.60 -8.04 12.89
C THR A 534 -16.12 -7.73 12.64
N LEU A 535 -15.23 -7.99 13.61
CA LEU A 535 -13.78 -7.81 13.45
C LEU A 535 -13.23 -8.82 12.42
N LEU A 536 -13.59 -10.10 12.54
CA LEU A 536 -13.17 -11.17 11.63
C LEU A 536 -13.73 -10.98 10.22
N ALA A 537 -15.02 -10.66 10.06
CA ALA A 537 -15.61 -10.40 8.75
C ALA A 537 -14.98 -9.19 8.08
N SER A 538 -14.65 -8.14 8.84
CA SER A 538 -14.03 -6.95 8.28
C SER A 538 -12.56 -7.21 7.90
N ALA A 539 -11.80 -7.92 8.73
CA ALA A 539 -10.44 -8.33 8.38
C ALA A 539 -10.42 -9.21 7.13
N ALA A 540 -11.31 -10.22 7.05
CA ALA A 540 -11.43 -11.08 5.87
C ALA A 540 -11.74 -10.29 4.58
N ILE A 541 -12.61 -9.27 4.65
CA ILE A 541 -12.95 -8.42 3.48
C ILE A 541 -11.74 -7.60 3.01
N VAL A 542 -10.92 -7.11 3.93
CA VAL A 542 -9.70 -6.34 3.63
C VAL A 542 -8.59 -7.21 3.06
N THR A 543 -8.54 -8.48 3.44
CA THR A 543 -7.50 -9.42 2.96
C THR A 543 -7.90 -10.12 1.67
N LEU A 544 -9.19 -10.15 1.34
CA LEU A 544 -9.74 -10.70 0.08
C LEU A 544 -9.96 -9.63 -1.01
N SER A 545 -9.42 -8.41 -0.82
CA SER A 545 -9.57 -7.32 -1.79
C SER A 545 -8.51 -7.30 -2.89
N GLY A 546 -7.39 -8.01 -2.73
CA GLY A 546 -6.35 -8.23 -3.74
C GLY A 546 -6.18 -9.72 -4.09
N PRO A 547 -5.35 -10.07 -5.08
CA PRO A 547 -5.01 -11.46 -5.36
C PRO A 547 -4.19 -12.04 -4.20
N VAL A 548 -4.71 -13.07 -3.53
CA VAL A 548 -3.96 -13.83 -2.53
C VAL A 548 -3.21 -14.93 -3.27
N THR A 549 -1.92 -14.72 -3.54
CA THR A 549 -1.07 -15.63 -4.36
C THR A 549 -0.63 -16.90 -3.62
N GLY A 550 -1.04 -17.08 -2.37
CA GLY A 550 -0.63 -18.21 -1.51
C GLY A 550 0.69 -18.00 -0.79
N GLU A 551 1.37 -16.87 -1.01
CA GLU A 551 2.64 -16.52 -0.36
C GLU A 551 2.48 -16.23 1.15
N PRO A 552 3.52 -16.51 1.97
CA PRO A 552 3.50 -16.23 3.40
C PRO A 552 3.34 -14.73 3.75
N ALA A 553 3.81 -13.83 2.88
CA ALA A 553 3.62 -12.38 3.01
C ALA A 553 2.13 -11.99 3.14
N TYR A 554 1.20 -12.68 2.45
CA TYR A 554 -0.24 -12.40 2.58
C TYR A 554 -0.84 -12.88 3.91
N LEU A 555 -0.26 -13.92 4.54
CA LEU A 555 -0.65 -14.33 5.89
C LEU A 555 -0.12 -13.33 6.94
N ARG A 556 1.10 -12.81 6.75
CA ARG A 556 1.68 -11.72 7.54
C ARG A 556 0.79 -10.46 7.47
N LEU A 557 0.39 -10.06 6.26
CA LEU A 557 -0.57 -8.98 6.01
C LEU A 557 -1.93 -9.25 6.65
N TYR A 558 -2.47 -10.48 6.55
CA TYR A 558 -3.73 -10.85 7.20
C TYR A 558 -3.70 -10.60 8.70
N LEU A 559 -2.61 -11.02 9.37
CA LEU A 559 -2.44 -10.81 10.82
C LEU A 559 -2.26 -9.32 11.16
N ALA A 560 -1.51 -8.56 10.35
CA ALA A 560 -1.36 -7.12 10.51
C ALA A 560 -2.72 -6.39 10.38
N VAL A 561 -3.54 -6.78 9.41
CA VAL A 561 -4.90 -6.25 9.20
C VAL A 561 -5.81 -6.58 10.39
N VAL A 562 -5.85 -7.84 10.86
CA VAL A 562 -6.63 -8.23 12.04
C VAL A 562 -6.22 -7.40 13.26
N ALA A 563 -4.91 -7.23 13.49
CA ALA A 563 -4.39 -6.45 14.61
C ALA A 563 -4.75 -4.96 14.50
N ALA A 564 -4.55 -4.32 13.33
CA ALA A 564 -4.94 -2.94 13.07
C ALA A 564 -6.45 -2.72 13.31
N VAL A 565 -7.27 -3.64 12.82
CA VAL A 565 -8.73 -3.65 12.98
C VAL A 565 -9.14 -3.71 14.46
N VAL A 566 -8.49 -4.55 15.27
CA VAL A 566 -8.70 -4.58 16.72
C VAL A 566 -8.27 -3.27 17.38
N VAL A 567 -7.06 -2.78 17.09
CA VAL A 567 -6.50 -1.54 17.66
C VAL A 567 -7.42 -0.35 17.39
N VAL A 568 -7.83 -0.13 16.14
CA VAL A 568 -8.67 1.01 15.75
C VAL A 568 -10.08 0.92 16.37
N ASN A 569 -10.67 -0.27 16.51
CA ASN A 569 -11.96 -0.42 17.19
C ASN A 569 -11.88 -0.21 18.71
N VAL A 570 -10.83 -0.70 19.36
CA VAL A 570 -10.57 -0.45 20.79
C VAL A 570 -10.33 1.04 21.02
N ALA A 571 -9.48 1.67 20.20
CA ALA A 571 -9.26 3.11 20.23
C ALA A 571 -10.56 3.91 20.02
N ALA A 572 -11.42 3.53 19.08
CA ALA A 572 -12.64 4.28 18.82
C ALA A 572 -13.77 4.10 19.83
N THR A 573 -13.71 3.10 20.71
CA THR A 573 -14.81 2.77 21.63
C THR A 573 -14.41 2.84 23.10
N VAL A 574 -13.26 2.28 23.47
CA VAL A 574 -12.79 2.20 24.86
C VAL A 574 -12.19 3.53 25.29
N LEU A 575 -11.25 4.10 24.53
CA LEU A 575 -10.60 5.37 24.87
C LEU A 575 -11.63 6.52 25.02
N PRO A 576 -12.55 6.76 24.06
CA PRO A 576 -13.58 7.78 24.21
C PRO A 576 -14.53 7.51 25.38
N ALA A 577 -14.82 6.26 25.74
CA ALA A 577 -15.62 5.95 26.93
C ALA A 577 -14.86 6.24 28.24
N VAL A 578 -13.58 5.91 28.30
CA VAL A 578 -12.70 6.21 29.45
C VAL A 578 -12.51 7.72 29.61
N ILE A 579 -12.15 8.43 28.53
CA ILE A 579 -12.00 9.88 28.50
C ILE A 579 -13.33 10.56 28.84
N ALA A 580 -14.45 10.11 28.29
CA ALA A 580 -15.75 10.72 28.58
C ALA A 580 -16.22 10.51 30.02
N ARG A 581 -15.91 9.35 30.61
CA ARG A 581 -16.15 9.09 32.04
C ARG A 581 -15.24 9.93 32.94
N ALA A 582 -13.95 10.06 32.61
CA ALA A 582 -12.97 10.78 33.42
C ALA A 582 -13.15 12.32 33.33
N ALA A 583 -13.26 12.87 32.13
CA ALA A 583 -13.27 14.32 31.90
C ALA A 583 -14.68 14.94 31.96
N PHE A 584 -15.73 14.21 31.59
CA PHE A 584 -17.11 14.74 31.52
C PHE A 584 -18.09 14.03 32.47
N GLY A 585 -17.68 12.96 33.16
CA GLY A 585 -18.58 12.15 34.00
C GLY A 585 -19.62 11.33 33.20
N ILE A 586 -19.48 11.25 31.88
CA ILE A 586 -20.46 10.60 31.00
C ILE A 586 -20.21 9.09 31.00
N ARG A 587 -21.22 8.31 31.41
CA ARG A 587 -21.23 6.85 31.20
C ARG A 587 -21.79 6.56 29.82
N SER A 588 -21.00 5.93 28.95
CA SER A 588 -21.40 5.55 27.61
C SER A 588 -21.49 4.04 27.43
N THR A 589 -22.34 3.60 26.50
CA THR A 589 -22.46 2.20 26.08
C THR A 589 -22.27 2.09 24.57
N PRO A 590 -21.42 1.19 24.06
CA PRO A 590 -21.29 0.94 22.62
C PRO A 590 -22.53 0.20 22.10
N ARG A 591 -23.07 0.65 20.97
CA ARG A 591 -24.17 -0.01 20.24
C ARG A 591 -23.75 -0.28 18.81
N LEU A 592 -24.02 -1.51 18.33
CA LEU A 592 -23.76 -1.90 16.95
C LEU A 592 -24.86 -1.36 16.01
N ARG A 593 -24.49 -0.97 14.79
CA ARG A 593 -25.37 -0.56 13.70
C ARG A 593 -25.01 -1.33 12.42
N PRO A 594 -25.64 -2.48 12.15
CA PRO A 594 -25.30 -3.33 11.01
C PRO A 594 -25.38 -2.63 9.65
N ALA A 595 -26.30 -1.67 9.48
CA ALA A 595 -26.42 -0.89 8.26
C ALA A 595 -25.15 -0.08 7.89
N LEU A 596 -24.29 0.27 8.86
CA LEU A 596 -23.03 0.95 8.59
C LEU A 596 -21.89 -0.04 8.23
N LEU A 597 -22.01 -1.32 8.59
CA LEU A 597 -21.13 -2.37 8.06
C LEU A 597 -21.37 -2.56 6.56
N LEU A 598 -22.63 -2.59 6.11
CA LEU A 598 -22.96 -2.70 4.67
C LEU A 598 -22.36 -1.55 3.85
N VAL A 599 -22.30 -0.35 4.42
CA VAL A 599 -21.62 0.80 3.79
C VAL A 599 -20.11 0.54 3.67
N SER A 600 -19.46 0.01 4.70
CA SER A 600 -18.04 -0.41 4.64
C SER A 600 -17.79 -1.50 3.61
N VAL A 601 -18.67 -2.52 3.52
CA VAL A 601 -18.57 -3.57 2.48
C VAL A 601 -18.68 -2.95 1.09
N ALA A 602 -19.65 -2.05 0.86
CA ALA A 602 -19.82 -1.37 -0.41
C ALA A 602 -18.58 -0.53 -0.79
N PHE A 603 -17.99 0.20 0.16
CA PHE A 603 -16.76 0.97 -0.09
C PHE A 603 -15.55 0.09 -0.42
N ALA A 604 -15.37 -1.04 0.28
CA ALA A 604 -14.31 -1.99 -0.03
C ALA A 604 -14.47 -2.59 -1.44
N LEU A 605 -15.70 -2.97 -1.82
CA LEU A 605 -16.01 -3.46 -3.16
C LEU A 605 -15.78 -2.40 -4.24
N VAL A 606 -16.20 -1.16 -4.01
CA VAL A 606 -15.99 -0.04 -4.96
C VAL A 606 -14.51 0.28 -5.12
N SER A 607 -13.73 0.27 -4.04
CA SER A 607 -12.27 0.49 -4.12
C SER A 607 -11.59 -0.58 -4.95
N ARG A 608 -11.99 -1.86 -4.79
CA ARG A 608 -11.52 -2.97 -5.63
C ARG A 608 -11.93 -2.81 -7.09
N MET A 609 -13.19 -2.47 -7.38
CA MET A 609 -13.66 -2.24 -8.77
C MET A 609 -12.96 -1.05 -9.44
N ALA A 610 -12.46 -0.09 -8.64
CA ALA A 610 -11.70 1.06 -9.13
C ALA A 610 -10.17 0.82 -9.19
N GLY A 611 -9.68 -0.37 -8.87
CA GLY A 611 -8.24 -0.67 -8.85
C GLY A 611 -7.45 0.13 -7.81
N ILE A 612 -8.10 0.63 -6.76
CA ILE A 612 -7.44 1.43 -5.73
C ILE A 612 -6.77 0.50 -4.73
N GLU A 613 -5.45 0.38 -4.85
CA GLU A 613 -4.59 -0.34 -3.91
C GLU A 613 -3.81 0.64 -3.00
N PRO A 614 -3.71 0.37 -1.69
CA PRO A 614 -4.47 -0.63 -0.93
C PRO A 614 -5.97 -0.31 -0.85
N ALA A 615 -6.81 -1.35 -0.82
CA ALA A 615 -8.26 -1.20 -0.80
C ALA A 615 -8.75 -0.42 0.43
N LEU A 616 -9.64 0.55 0.21
CA LEU A 616 -9.98 1.54 1.23
C LEU A 616 -10.88 0.94 2.31
N VAL A 617 -10.29 0.68 3.48
CA VAL A 617 -10.95 0.13 4.69
C VAL A 617 -11.82 1.17 5.39
N PHE A 618 -12.78 1.74 4.68
CA PHE A 618 -13.59 2.83 5.17
C PHE A 618 -14.67 2.35 6.15
N GLY A 619 -14.65 2.85 7.39
CA GLY A 619 -15.82 2.85 8.27
C GLY A 619 -16.00 1.62 9.15
N LEU A 620 -14.95 0.82 9.34
CA LEU A 620 -14.96 -0.36 10.21
C LEU A 620 -15.43 -0.02 11.65
N VAL A 621 -15.17 1.21 12.10
CA VAL A 621 -15.65 1.80 13.36
C VAL A 621 -17.07 2.36 13.29
N ALA A 622 -17.57 2.74 12.11
CA ALA A 622 -18.85 3.44 11.95
C ALA A 622 -20.05 2.62 12.48
N ALA A 623 -19.92 1.29 12.47
CA ALA A 623 -20.88 0.39 13.08
C ALA A 623 -21.01 0.55 14.61
N LEU A 624 -20.01 1.09 15.31
CA LEU A 624 -19.99 1.21 16.78
C LEU A 624 -20.25 2.66 17.22
N VAL A 625 -21.51 2.91 17.60
CA VAL A 625 -21.94 4.23 18.09
C VAL A 625 -22.07 4.20 19.61
N LEU A 626 -21.32 5.08 20.27
CA LEU A 626 -21.47 5.34 21.69
C LEU A 626 -22.77 6.12 21.96
N ALA A 627 -23.56 5.62 22.91
CA ALA A 627 -24.78 6.22 23.43
C ALA A 627 -24.60 6.57 24.92
N ALA A 628 -25.18 7.69 25.35
CA ALA A 628 -25.16 8.17 26.73
C ALA A 628 -26.56 8.61 27.18
N PRO A 629 -26.96 8.40 28.44
CA PRO A 629 -28.22 8.90 28.98
C PRO A 629 -28.18 10.42 29.16
N ALA A 630 -29.30 11.09 28.92
CA ALA A 630 -29.43 12.55 29.04
C ALA A 630 -30.76 12.91 29.73
N ALA A 631 -30.75 14.00 30.51
CA ALA A 631 -31.91 14.43 31.31
C ALA A 631 -32.87 15.38 30.55
N SER A 632 -32.44 15.93 29.42
CA SER A 632 -33.25 16.80 28.55
C SER A 632 -32.66 16.89 27.15
N ALA A 633 -33.49 17.15 26.13
CA ALA A 633 -33.05 17.22 24.73
C ALA A 633 -31.93 18.26 24.47
N ARG A 634 -31.86 19.36 25.24
CA ARG A 634 -30.78 20.35 25.14
C ARG A 634 -29.47 19.82 25.75
N SER A 635 -29.55 19.10 26.87
CA SER A 635 -28.39 18.42 27.47
C SER A 635 -27.90 17.23 26.62
N GLU A 636 -28.81 16.55 25.93
CA GLU A 636 -28.52 15.41 25.06
C GLU A 636 -27.63 15.81 23.88
N ARG A 637 -27.99 16.88 23.16
CA ARG A 637 -27.17 17.42 22.04
C ARG A 637 -25.74 17.74 22.48
N ALA A 638 -25.58 18.46 23.60
CA ALA A 638 -24.26 18.80 24.13
C ALA A 638 -23.45 17.58 24.61
N THR A 639 -24.13 16.59 25.19
CA THR A 639 -23.49 15.34 25.68
C THR A 639 -23.04 14.46 24.51
N LEU A 640 -23.92 14.24 23.52
CA LEU A 640 -23.62 13.46 22.32
C LEU A 640 -22.62 14.16 21.39
N GLY A 641 -22.68 15.49 21.30
CA GLY A 641 -21.72 16.31 20.54
C GLY A 641 -20.30 16.17 21.10
N ARG A 642 -20.11 16.42 22.41
CA ARG A 642 -18.81 16.25 23.08
C ARG A 642 -18.25 14.83 22.92
N LEU A 643 -19.09 13.82 23.12
CA LEU A 643 -18.67 12.43 23.02
C LEU A 643 -18.28 12.05 21.57
N ALA A 644 -19.01 12.56 20.57
CA ALA A 644 -18.66 12.40 19.16
C ALA A 644 -17.34 13.12 18.80
N THR A 645 -17.10 14.31 19.36
CA THR A 645 -15.83 15.03 19.21
C THR A 645 -14.66 14.24 19.79
N VAL A 646 -14.78 13.70 21.02
CA VAL A 646 -13.72 12.86 21.62
C VAL A 646 -13.45 11.62 20.76
N GLN A 647 -14.49 10.97 20.23
CA GLN A 647 -14.33 9.81 19.35
C GLN A 647 -13.52 10.14 18.09
N LEU A 648 -13.79 11.27 17.44
CA LEU A 648 -13.03 11.71 16.27
C LEU A 648 -11.60 12.14 16.61
N LEU A 649 -11.41 12.90 17.70
CA LEU A 649 -10.07 13.33 18.11
C LEU A 649 -9.18 12.13 18.43
N VAL A 650 -9.70 11.08 19.09
CA VAL A 650 -8.93 9.85 19.33
C VAL A 650 -8.59 9.13 18.01
N LEU A 651 -9.52 9.05 17.05
CA LEU A 651 -9.23 8.46 15.73
C LEU A 651 -8.16 9.24 14.96
N LEU A 652 -8.26 10.57 14.92
CA LEU A 652 -7.28 11.43 14.24
C LEU A 652 -5.90 11.34 14.91
N LEU A 653 -5.84 11.30 16.25
CA LEU A 653 -4.58 11.13 16.98
C LEU A 653 -3.94 9.75 16.76
N VAL A 654 -4.72 8.67 16.78
CA VAL A 654 -4.19 7.32 16.52
C VAL A 654 -3.73 7.16 15.08
N GLY A 655 -4.50 7.67 14.11
CA GLY A 655 -4.09 7.69 12.70
C GLY A 655 -2.84 8.53 12.47
N GLY A 656 -2.79 9.76 12.99
CA GLY A 656 -1.62 10.64 12.87
C GLY A 656 -0.37 10.09 13.55
N ALA A 657 -0.49 9.51 14.75
CA ALA A 657 0.64 8.89 15.45
C ALA A 657 1.17 7.66 14.70
N ALA A 658 0.29 6.81 14.16
CA ALA A 658 0.69 5.67 13.34
C ALA A 658 1.38 6.11 12.04
N TRP A 659 0.94 7.23 11.45
CA TRP A 659 1.51 7.77 10.21
C TRP A 659 2.92 8.34 10.42
N VAL A 660 3.14 9.03 11.54
CA VAL A 660 4.49 9.46 11.97
C VAL A 660 5.38 8.26 12.27
N ALA A 661 4.88 7.26 13.00
CA ALA A 661 5.64 6.06 13.31
C ALA A 661 6.03 5.27 12.04
N ALA A 662 5.16 5.20 11.03
CA ALA A 662 5.47 4.56 9.75
C ALA A 662 6.63 5.27 9.04
N GLY A 663 6.59 6.60 8.93
CA GLY A 663 7.68 7.38 8.34
C GLY A 663 9.02 7.23 9.09
N LEU A 664 8.98 7.13 10.41
CA LEU A 664 10.18 6.88 11.23
C LEU A 664 10.75 5.47 11.02
N ILE A 665 9.92 4.43 10.89
CA ILE A 665 10.39 3.06 10.64
C ILE A 665 11.05 2.95 9.27
N THR A 666 10.46 3.55 8.23
CA THR A 666 11.08 3.60 6.89
C THR A 666 12.42 4.33 6.92
N GLY A 667 12.52 5.46 7.63
CA GLY A 667 13.78 6.21 7.78
C GLY A 667 14.87 5.50 8.60
N LEU A 668 14.52 4.47 9.38
CA LEU A 668 15.47 3.66 10.17
C LEU A 668 15.92 2.36 9.46
N ALA A 669 15.28 1.98 8.35
CA ALA A 669 15.54 0.71 7.68
C ALA A 669 16.87 0.70 6.88
N GLY A 670 17.35 1.88 6.44
CA GLY A 670 18.53 2.01 5.58
C GLY A 670 18.31 1.47 4.16
N ASP A 671 19.36 1.46 3.35
CA ASP A 671 19.31 1.04 1.93
C ASP A 671 19.29 -0.49 1.73
N GLY A 672 19.05 -1.27 2.80
CA GLY A 672 19.01 -2.73 2.78
C GLY A 672 17.59 -3.29 2.66
N ALA A 673 17.47 -4.54 2.22
CA ALA A 673 16.19 -5.24 2.19
C ALA A 673 15.59 -5.32 3.62
N PRO A 674 14.38 -4.79 3.87
CA PRO A 674 13.82 -4.69 5.21
C PRO A 674 13.45 -6.08 5.75
N GLY A 675 14.00 -6.43 6.92
CA GLY A 675 13.67 -7.70 7.57
C GLY A 675 12.20 -7.80 8.00
N PHE A 676 11.68 -9.04 8.09
CA PHE A 676 10.28 -9.38 8.41
C PHE A 676 9.58 -8.44 9.42
N TRP A 677 10.23 -8.10 10.54
CA TRP A 677 9.63 -7.26 11.59
C TRP A 677 9.40 -5.80 11.14
N VAL A 678 10.26 -5.26 10.29
CA VAL A 678 10.12 -3.91 9.71
C VAL A 678 8.91 -3.90 8.75
N VAL A 679 8.80 -4.92 7.89
CA VAL A 679 7.71 -5.05 6.91
C VAL A 679 6.36 -5.34 7.59
N ALA A 680 6.35 -6.19 8.63
CA ALA A 680 5.17 -6.44 9.44
C ALA A 680 4.72 -5.18 10.23
N ALA A 681 5.68 -4.39 10.74
CA ALA A 681 5.38 -3.14 11.43
C ALA A 681 4.86 -2.05 10.47
N SER A 682 5.44 -1.92 9.27
CA SER A 682 4.96 -0.95 8.28
C SER A 682 3.54 -1.26 7.82
N GLU A 683 3.23 -2.51 7.46
CA GLU A 683 1.87 -2.93 7.09
C GLU A 683 0.84 -2.71 8.21
N LEU A 684 1.21 -3.05 9.46
CA LEU A 684 0.36 -2.79 10.63
C LEU A 684 0.07 -1.29 10.79
N LEU A 685 1.10 -0.45 10.70
CA LEU A 685 0.96 0.99 10.85
C LEU A 685 0.17 1.61 9.69
N HIS A 686 0.50 1.30 8.44
CA HIS A 686 -0.23 1.77 7.27
C HIS A 686 -1.72 1.38 7.34
N THR A 687 -2.03 0.16 7.78
CA THR A 687 -3.41 -0.28 7.97
C THR A 687 -4.11 0.50 9.10
N ILE A 688 -3.43 0.79 10.22
CA ILE A 688 -3.98 1.65 11.29
C ILE A 688 -4.26 3.06 10.76
N VAL A 689 -3.34 3.65 9.98
CA VAL A 689 -3.50 4.98 9.37
C VAL A 689 -4.75 5.04 8.50
N LEU A 690 -4.85 4.14 7.53
CA LEU A 690 -5.97 4.08 6.58
C LEU A 690 -7.31 3.83 7.28
N ALA A 691 -7.36 2.86 8.20
CA ALA A 691 -8.57 2.52 8.93
C ALA A 691 -9.02 3.63 9.88
N ALA A 692 -8.09 4.32 10.56
CA ALA A 692 -8.41 5.38 11.51
C ALA A 692 -8.83 6.69 10.82
N LEU A 693 -8.05 7.18 9.86
CA LEU A 693 -8.35 8.43 9.13
C LEU A 693 -9.56 8.26 8.20
N GLY A 694 -9.66 7.11 7.53
CA GLY A 694 -10.84 6.76 6.73
C GLY A 694 -12.12 6.67 7.57
N SER A 695 -12.05 6.06 8.76
CA SER A 695 -13.18 6.03 9.70
C SER A 695 -13.55 7.41 10.25
N ALA A 696 -12.57 8.28 10.52
CA ALA A 696 -12.81 9.65 10.98
C ALA A 696 -13.57 10.46 9.91
N SER A 697 -13.11 10.42 8.66
CA SER A 697 -13.74 11.15 7.54
C SER A 697 -15.17 10.66 7.25
N LEU A 698 -15.42 9.34 7.26
CA LEU A 698 -16.78 8.82 7.15
C LEU A 698 -17.69 9.22 8.32
N LEU A 699 -17.18 9.15 9.56
CA LEU A 699 -17.95 9.54 10.74
C LEU A 699 -18.29 11.04 10.75
N LEU A 700 -17.49 11.88 10.08
CA LEU A 700 -17.70 13.32 9.92
C LEU A 700 -18.78 13.68 8.88
N VAL A 701 -19.11 12.79 7.93
CA VAL A 701 -20.19 13.05 6.97
C VAL A 701 -21.50 13.28 7.73
N PRO A 702 -22.16 14.45 7.60
CA PRO A 702 -23.21 14.89 8.53
C PRO A 702 -24.60 14.34 8.19
N VAL A 703 -24.66 13.07 7.81
CA VAL A 703 -25.87 12.37 7.38
C VAL A 703 -26.54 11.58 8.51
N ALA A 704 -27.86 11.52 8.45
CA ALA A 704 -28.76 10.67 9.22
C ALA A 704 -28.66 10.79 10.77
N ARG A 705 -27.75 10.04 11.39
CA ARG A 705 -27.49 9.96 12.85
C ARG A 705 -25.99 9.67 13.13
N THR A 706 -25.08 10.16 12.28
CA THR A 706 -23.62 10.04 12.44
C THR A 706 -23.06 10.95 13.55
N SER A 707 -21.78 10.77 13.88
CA SER A 707 -21.02 11.64 14.78
C SER A 707 -20.90 13.07 14.24
N GLY A 708 -20.60 13.22 12.95
CA GLY A 708 -20.48 14.50 12.26
C GLY A 708 -21.74 15.35 12.40
N ARG A 709 -22.93 14.76 12.22
CA ARG A 709 -24.19 15.47 12.45
C ARG A 709 -24.35 15.96 13.89
N ARG A 710 -24.02 15.13 14.89
CA ARG A 710 -24.10 15.50 16.32
C ARG A 710 -23.18 16.67 16.67
N ILE A 711 -22.02 16.74 16.03
CA ILE A 711 -21.05 17.83 16.21
C ILE A 711 -21.54 19.07 15.47
N LEU A 712 -22.02 18.95 14.24
CA LEU A 712 -22.58 20.05 13.45
C LEU A 712 -23.79 20.71 14.13
N ASP A 713 -24.68 19.91 14.73
CA ASP A 713 -25.84 20.38 15.51
C ASP A 713 -25.44 20.98 16.88
N TRP A 714 -24.18 20.83 17.32
CA TRP A 714 -23.65 21.34 18.60
C TRP A 714 -22.71 22.56 18.42
N SER A 715 -21.80 22.50 17.45
CA SER A 715 -20.83 23.54 17.07
C SER A 715 -20.44 23.37 15.59
N PRO A 716 -21.01 24.17 14.68
CA PRO A 716 -20.68 24.12 13.25
C PRO A 716 -19.21 24.42 12.94
N ALA A 717 -18.60 25.36 13.67
CA ALA A 717 -17.19 25.72 13.49
C ALA A 717 -16.26 24.55 13.85
N LEU A 718 -16.56 23.83 14.94
CA LEU A 718 -15.79 22.64 15.33
C LEU A 718 -15.98 21.48 14.34
N TRP A 719 -17.19 21.29 13.80
CA TRP A 719 -17.42 20.32 12.74
C TRP A 719 -16.60 20.65 11.49
N LEU A 720 -16.61 21.91 11.04
CA LEU A 720 -15.86 22.36 9.87
C LEU A 720 -14.35 22.17 10.06
N LEU A 721 -13.81 22.56 11.22
CA LEU A 721 -12.39 22.38 11.54
C LEU A 721 -11.98 20.90 11.54
N LEU A 722 -12.77 20.02 12.16
CA LEU A 722 -12.50 18.58 12.15
C LEU A 722 -12.67 17.97 10.75
N ALA A 723 -13.63 18.46 9.97
CA ALA A 723 -13.85 18.03 8.59
C ALA A 723 -12.65 18.40 7.70
N ILE A 724 -12.16 19.64 7.77
CA ILE A 724 -10.96 20.07 7.02
C ILE A 724 -9.76 19.19 7.41
N VAL A 725 -9.45 19.04 8.70
CA VAL A 725 -8.29 18.24 9.13
C VAL A 725 -8.41 16.78 8.68
N SER A 726 -9.57 16.15 8.88
CA SER A 726 -9.79 14.73 8.54
C SER A 726 -9.75 14.48 7.04
N PHE A 727 -10.40 15.33 6.23
CA PHE A 727 -10.40 15.17 4.79
C PHE A 727 -9.04 15.54 4.18
N SER A 728 -8.34 16.57 4.67
CA SER A 728 -6.98 16.90 4.20
C SER A 728 -5.95 15.83 4.57
N SER A 729 -6.02 15.27 5.77
CA SER A 729 -5.14 14.15 6.15
C SER A 729 -5.41 12.93 5.28
N LEU A 730 -6.68 12.66 4.96
CA LEU A 730 -7.05 11.56 4.08
C LEU A 730 -6.61 11.79 2.63
N THR A 731 -6.86 12.97 2.04
CA THR A 731 -6.46 13.27 0.66
C THR A 731 -4.95 13.29 0.50
N MET A 732 -4.20 13.75 1.50
CA MET A 732 -2.73 13.76 1.50
C MET A 732 -2.12 12.37 1.27
N LEU A 733 -2.74 11.31 1.80
CA LEU A 733 -2.31 9.93 1.56
C LEU A 733 -2.46 9.49 0.09
N PHE A 734 -3.39 10.10 -0.65
CA PHE A 734 -3.71 9.73 -2.03
C PHE A 734 -3.20 10.72 -3.07
N VAL A 735 -2.47 11.78 -2.69
CA VAL A 735 -1.92 12.73 -3.67
C VAL A 735 -1.05 12.05 -4.73
N PRO A 736 -0.13 11.10 -4.40
CA PRO A 736 0.65 10.38 -5.41
C PRO A 736 -0.22 9.53 -6.33
N SER A 737 -1.19 8.79 -5.78
CA SER A 737 -2.13 7.96 -6.55
C SER A 737 -3.02 8.80 -7.48
N LEU A 738 -3.48 9.96 -7.00
CA LEU A 738 -4.25 10.93 -7.78
C LEU A 738 -3.41 11.59 -8.87
N ALA A 739 -2.12 11.85 -8.62
CA ALA A 739 -1.18 12.36 -9.63
C ALA A 739 -0.89 11.32 -10.72
N ALA A 740 -0.71 10.04 -10.36
CA ALA A 740 -0.60 8.94 -11.32
C ALA A 740 -1.90 8.80 -12.15
N THR A 741 -3.07 8.87 -11.49
CA THR A 741 -4.38 8.87 -12.16
C THR A 741 -4.55 10.10 -13.07
N ALA A 742 -3.97 11.25 -12.73
CA ALA A 742 -3.97 12.45 -13.57
C ALA A 742 -3.11 12.27 -14.82
N ALA A 743 -1.91 11.70 -14.68
CA ALA A 743 -1.02 11.36 -15.79
C ALA A 743 -1.68 10.35 -16.75
N ALA A 744 -2.46 9.39 -16.23
CA ALA A 744 -3.27 8.45 -17.00
C ALA A 744 -4.61 9.02 -17.52
N GLY A 745 -4.88 10.33 -17.37
CA GLY A 745 -6.12 10.98 -17.83
C GLY A 745 -7.39 10.67 -17.02
N GLY A 746 -7.31 9.84 -15.98
CA GLY A 746 -8.43 9.36 -15.17
C GLY A 746 -9.08 10.39 -14.22
N VAL A 747 -8.51 11.60 -14.10
CA VAL A 747 -9.10 12.66 -13.25
C VAL A 747 -10.41 13.21 -13.82
N LEU A 748 -10.55 13.30 -15.14
CA LEU A 748 -11.78 13.81 -15.77
C LEU A 748 -13.01 12.92 -15.47
N PRO A 749 -12.99 11.59 -15.67
CA PRO A 749 -14.14 10.75 -15.32
C PRO A 749 -14.44 10.78 -13.81
N LEU A 750 -13.44 10.82 -12.93
CA LEU A 750 -13.65 10.94 -11.49
C LEU A 750 -14.35 12.26 -11.11
N ALA A 751 -13.93 13.38 -11.72
CA ALA A 751 -14.56 14.68 -11.54
C ALA A 751 -16.01 14.70 -12.08
N LEU A 752 -16.26 14.09 -13.25
CA LEU A 752 -17.60 13.97 -13.83
C LEU A 752 -18.54 13.13 -12.96
N VAL A 753 -18.06 12.04 -12.34
CA VAL A 753 -18.84 11.24 -11.38
C VAL A 753 -19.20 12.06 -10.14
N ALA A 754 -18.23 12.81 -9.58
CA ALA A 754 -18.47 13.67 -8.41
C ALA A 754 -19.45 14.82 -8.74
N LEU A 755 -19.32 15.45 -9.90
CA LEU A 755 -20.24 16.50 -10.39
C LEU A 755 -21.64 15.94 -10.66
N GLY A 756 -21.75 14.76 -11.28
CA GLY A 756 -23.02 14.09 -11.52
C GLY A 756 -23.74 13.72 -10.23
N PHE A 757 -23.02 13.20 -9.23
CA PHE A 757 -23.55 12.95 -7.89
C PHE A 757 -24.05 14.24 -7.22
N ALA A 758 -23.25 15.31 -7.28
CA ALA A 758 -23.63 16.62 -6.73
C ALA A 758 -24.89 17.17 -7.41
N ALA A 759 -24.93 17.16 -8.74
CA ALA A 759 -26.06 17.62 -9.55
C ALA A 759 -27.34 16.82 -9.25
N LEU A 760 -27.26 15.49 -9.13
CA LEU A 760 -28.39 14.64 -8.76
C LEU A 760 -28.91 14.95 -7.35
N CYS A 761 -28.02 15.07 -6.36
CA CYS A 761 -28.39 15.42 -4.99
C CYS A 761 -29.06 16.80 -4.90
N VAL A 762 -28.52 17.79 -5.60
CA VAL A 762 -29.08 19.15 -5.65
C VAL A 762 -30.43 19.14 -6.38
N SER A 763 -30.55 18.41 -7.49
CA SER A 763 -31.80 18.32 -8.26
C SER A 763 -32.95 17.73 -7.44
N VAL A 764 -32.69 16.63 -6.72
CA VAL A 764 -33.66 16.03 -5.80
C VAL A 764 -34.03 17.01 -4.66
N TRP A 765 -33.06 17.77 -4.14
CA TRP A 765 -33.33 18.76 -3.10
C TRP A 765 -34.16 19.95 -3.63
N VAL A 766 -33.85 20.49 -4.81
CA VAL A 766 -34.63 21.56 -5.46
C VAL A 766 -36.06 21.07 -5.74
N TRP A 767 -36.22 19.88 -6.31
CA TRP A 767 -37.53 19.29 -6.57
C TRP A 767 -38.38 19.16 -5.30
N GLN A 768 -37.82 18.56 -4.25
CA GLN A 768 -38.52 18.40 -2.96
C GLN A 768 -38.81 19.74 -2.25
N ARG A 769 -37.97 20.76 -2.47
CA ARG A 769 -38.10 22.07 -1.82
C ARG A 769 -39.10 23.00 -2.51
N PHE A 770 -39.18 22.96 -3.83
CA PHE A 770 -39.91 23.96 -4.62
C PHE A 770 -41.02 23.37 -5.52
N VAL A 771 -40.86 22.15 -6.03
CA VAL A 771 -41.86 21.54 -6.95
C VAL A 771 -42.88 20.72 -6.17
N ALA A 772 -42.42 19.75 -5.37
CA ALA A 772 -43.30 18.91 -4.56
C ALA A 772 -44.05 19.68 -3.46
N ALA A 773 -43.54 20.85 -3.05
CA ALA A 773 -44.21 21.74 -2.11
C ALA A 773 -45.38 22.50 -2.77
N ALA A 774 -45.25 22.88 -4.05
CA ALA A 774 -46.31 23.58 -4.78
C ALA A 774 -47.51 22.66 -5.09
N THR A 775 -47.29 21.35 -5.23
CA THR A 775 -48.35 20.36 -5.50
C THR A 775 -49.09 19.86 -4.25
N ASP A 776 -48.69 20.27 -3.04
CA ASP A 776 -49.37 19.95 -1.77
C ASP A 776 -50.31 21.10 -1.32
N ASP A 777 -50.33 22.25 -2.03
CA ASP A 777 -51.12 23.46 -1.73
C ASP A 777 -52.34 23.69 -2.70
N ASP A 778 -52.51 22.83 -3.71
CA ASP A 778 -53.70 22.72 -4.61
C ASP A 778 -54.58 21.50 -4.22
#